data_AF-A0A7J6CJP4-F1
#
_entry.id   AF-A0A7J6CJP4-F1
#
_cell.length_a   1.000
_cell.length_b   1.000
_cell.length_c   1.000
_cell.angle_alpha   90.00
_cell.angle_beta   90.00
_cell.angle_gamma   90.00
#
_symmetry.space_group_name_H-M   'P 1'
#
loop_
_entity.id
_entity.type
_entity.pdbx_description
1 polymer ?
#
loop_
_entity_poly.entity_id
_entity_poly.type
_entity_poly.pdbx_seq_one_letter_code
_entity_poly.pdbx_strand_id
1 'polypeptide(L)'
;MEGNSRESDRLERERQYCELCGKMENLMKCARCRSSSYCSKEHQIQDWKKHKRVCKEADKQQQQPSPPAEERSPVQDNSSEPSKTSQSNSDVTSPGERMPDFIKSATHSETKPSADSAKPNGQTRSPPQKLATDYIVPCMNKHGICVIDNFLGEEFGRSTLEDVQALYLTGGFTDGQLVSQRSDSSKDIRGDKITWVEGKEPGCERIAFLMSRMDDLIRHCNEKLGNYRINGRTKAMVACYPGNGTGYVRHVDNPNGDGRCVTCIYYLNKDWDAKEHGGLLRIFPEGTSQFADIEPKFDRLLLFWSDRRNPHEVQPAYATRYAITVWYFDADERARAKEKYLTGERGNLSGCFICFSIMAGVEFIKDLCTPALIIDLDKVKRNGEGMLERIHKLGVQLRPHMKTHKTLECADIMTGGSRRCIVVSTLAEASFYADNGYDDILYAYPLPFDKVERCAELSERLSLFHVVVDNRLALQELKRRPLKQGKVWKVWMKLDCDNGRAGIPHCDPAALQLALEIWDTTGVELMGIYAHCGNTYACQGEEQIKTVAQETTTIVLQFMEKLKAAGIQGVKSSIGSTPSCSHPVPDMAMLSEVHPGNYIFYDVQQSLIGSCRLEDVAVRVLTRVIGHYPHRNQLLVDCGWTALSHDGGGRLPTGYAIIEGHPELKLLSMTQEHGRVEPISGKLDFKQFPLGSLLKLMPYHACATAMMHPGYFVHSKEKIIDTWKPTRGWRIAALLKDSSDHLQHPEESRSYWLFDQRSRDMANLSHISPCLHF
;
A
#
# COMPACT_ATOMS: atom_id res chain seq x y z
N MET A 1 61.63 34.08 -3.05
CA MET A 1 60.70 33.70 -4.13
C MET A 1 60.06 32.35 -3.77
N GLU A 2 59.14 32.32 -2.80
CA GLU A 2 58.54 31.05 -2.31
C GLU A 2 57.01 31.12 -2.10
N GLY A 3 56.37 32.26 -2.40
CA GLY A 3 54.91 32.39 -2.29
C GLY A 3 54.13 31.81 -3.49
N ASN A 4 54.76 31.74 -4.67
CA ASN A 4 54.05 31.52 -5.94
C ASN A 4 53.91 30.04 -6.35
N SER A 5 54.45 29.09 -5.58
CA SER A 5 54.38 27.66 -5.89
C SER A 5 53.29 26.90 -5.14
N ARG A 6 52.69 27.48 -4.08
CA ARG A 6 51.64 26.81 -3.28
C ARG A 6 50.22 27.09 -3.76
N GLU A 7 50.03 28.17 -4.52
CA GLU A 7 48.71 28.58 -5.00
C GLU A 7 48.37 27.90 -6.34
N SER A 8 49.34 27.73 -7.25
CA SER A 8 49.21 26.87 -8.43
C SER A 8 48.93 25.40 -8.05
N ASP A 9 49.67 24.88 -7.07
CA ASP A 9 49.53 23.51 -6.53
C ASP A 9 48.16 23.27 -5.87
N ARG A 10 47.42 24.34 -5.54
CA ARG A 10 46.07 24.26 -4.97
C ARG A 10 45.00 24.34 -6.07
N LEU A 11 45.20 25.22 -7.07
CA LEU A 11 44.33 25.37 -8.23
C LEU A 11 44.38 24.18 -9.21
N GLU A 12 45.51 23.46 -9.32
CA GLU A 12 45.59 22.23 -10.12
C GLU A 12 44.88 21.03 -9.46
N ARG A 13 44.75 21.02 -8.12
CA ARG A 13 44.16 19.89 -7.37
C ARG A 13 42.64 19.80 -7.45
N GLU A 14 41.95 20.83 -7.95
CA GLU A 14 40.49 20.87 -8.08
C GLU A 14 39.96 20.56 -9.49
N ARG A 15 40.83 20.54 -10.51
CA ARG A 15 40.45 20.19 -11.89
C ARG A 15 40.29 18.68 -12.04
N GLN A 16 39.06 18.20 -11.86
CA GLN A 16 38.72 16.81 -12.19
C GLN A 16 38.76 16.62 -13.71
N TYR A 17 39.46 15.57 -14.15
CA TYR A 17 39.51 15.10 -15.54
C TYR A 17 39.21 13.61 -15.58
N CYS A 18 38.89 13.08 -16.76
CA CYS A 18 38.79 11.65 -16.98
C CYS A 18 40.20 11.02 -16.96
N GLU A 19 40.48 10.14 -16.01
CA GLU A 19 41.80 9.49 -15.82
C GLU A 19 42.34 8.79 -17.08
N LEU A 20 41.45 8.42 -18.01
CA LEU A 20 41.81 7.73 -19.25
C LEU A 20 42.01 8.66 -20.46
N CYS A 21 41.27 9.78 -20.55
CA CYS A 21 41.22 10.60 -21.77
C CYS A 21 41.35 12.12 -21.56
N GLY A 22 41.54 12.60 -20.33
CA GLY A 22 41.77 14.01 -20.02
C GLY A 22 40.57 14.95 -20.14
N LYS A 23 39.42 14.50 -20.67
CA LYS A 23 38.19 15.33 -20.76
C LYS A 23 37.74 15.80 -19.38
N MET A 24 37.29 17.06 -19.27
CA MET A 24 36.82 17.67 -18.02
C MET A 24 35.28 17.69 -17.87
N GLU A 25 34.54 17.26 -18.89
CA GLU A 25 33.07 17.30 -18.93
C GLU A 25 32.44 15.91 -18.70
N ASN A 26 31.19 15.90 -18.23
CA ASN A 26 30.36 14.70 -18.02
C ASN A 26 31.00 13.63 -17.12
N LEU A 27 31.73 14.08 -16.09
CA LEU A 27 32.52 13.21 -15.22
C LEU A 27 31.69 12.51 -14.13
N MET A 28 31.72 11.17 -14.15
CA MET A 28 31.25 10.32 -13.08
C MET A 28 32.41 9.94 -12.16
N LYS A 29 32.25 10.13 -10.85
CA LYS A 29 33.23 9.68 -9.85
C LYS A 29 33.17 8.17 -9.67
N CYS A 30 34.32 7.54 -9.40
CA CYS A 30 34.38 6.14 -9.02
C CYS A 30 33.49 5.89 -7.79
N ALA A 31 32.44 5.07 -7.94
CA ALA A 31 31.43 4.83 -6.90
C ALA A 31 31.99 4.27 -5.58
N ARG A 32 33.21 3.71 -5.60
CA ARG A 32 33.89 3.15 -4.43
C ARG A 32 34.73 4.19 -3.68
N CYS A 33 35.79 4.70 -4.29
CA CYS A 33 36.74 5.59 -3.61
C CYS A 33 36.51 7.09 -3.84
N ARG A 34 35.60 7.49 -4.75
CA ARG A 34 35.25 8.87 -5.11
C ARG A 34 36.40 9.81 -5.52
N SER A 35 37.64 9.32 -5.57
CA SER A 35 38.87 10.09 -5.80
C SER A 35 39.27 10.24 -7.26
N SER A 36 38.77 9.35 -8.13
CA SER A 36 39.04 9.35 -9.58
C SER A 36 37.74 9.53 -10.35
N SER A 37 37.83 10.13 -11.53
CA SER A 37 36.68 10.53 -12.35
C SER A 37 36.77 10.02 -13.79
N TYR A 38 35.63 9.74 -14.42
CA TYR A 38 35.55 9.16 -15.76
C TYR A 38 34.37 9.72 -16.54
N CYS A 39 34.56 10.10 -17.82
CA CYS A 39 33.47 10.63 -18.65
C CYS A 39 32.52 9.54 -19.20
N SER A 40 32.83 8.26 -18.98
CA SER A 40 31.97 7.13 -19.34
C SER A 40 32.29 5.89 -18.49
N LYS A 41 31.37 4.93 -18.46
CA LYS A 41 31.54 3.66 -17.73
C LYS A 41 32.59 2.78 -18.40
N GLU A 42 32.70 2.87 -19.72
CA GLU A 42 33.65 2.18 -20.57
C GLU A 42 35.09 2.64 -20.24
N HIS A 43 35.29 3.94 -20.04
CA HIS A 43 36.58 4.50 -19.62
C HIS A 43 36.99 4.01 -18.22
N GLN A 44 36.03 3.96 -17.28
CA GLN A 44 36.29 3.37 -15.96
C GLN A 44 36.69 1.90 -16.06
N ILE A 45 36.02 1.10 -16.90
CA ILE A 45 36.32 -0.33 -17.09
C ILE A 45 37.72 -0.53 -17.70
N GLN A 46 38.10 0.30 -18.68
CA GLN A 46 39.42 0.21 -19.32
C GLN A 46 40.56 0.59 -18.35
N ASP A 47 40.40 1.68 -17.58
CA ASP A 47 41.39 2.12 -16.60
C ASP A 47 41.39 1.27 -15.31
N TRP A 48 40.33 0.51 -15.02
CA TRP A 48 40.21 -0.31 -13.81
C TRP A 48 41.42 -1.20 -13.53
N LYS A 49 42.13 -1.66 -14.56
CA LYS A 49 43.39 -2.43 -14.42
C LYS A 49 44.46 -1.69 -13.62
N LYS A 50 44.56 -0.36 -13.76
CA LYS A 50 45.46 0.53 -13.02
C LYS A 50 44.78 1.01 -11.72
N HIS A 51 43.61 1.64 -11.85
CA HIS A 51 42.92 2.30 -10.74
C HIS A 51 42.57 1.38 -9.55
N LYS A 52 42.30 0.08 -9.76
CA LYS A 52 41.90 -0.86 -8.70
C LYS A 52 42.84 -0.99 -7.50
N ARG A 53 44.12 -0.60 -7.63
CA ARG A 53 45.09 -0.57 -6.52
C ARG A 53 44.82 0.65 -5.63
N VAL A 54 44.96 1.85 -6.21
CA VAL A 54 44.69 3.14 -5.56
C VAL A 54 43.29 3.21 -4.97
N CYS A 55 42.29 2.69 -5.70
CA CYS A 55 40.90 2.61 -5.26
C CYS A 55 40.72 1.89 -3.91
N LYS A 56 41.51 0.84 -3.62
CA LYS A 56 41.44 0.10 -2.35
C LYS A 56 42.13 0.81 -1.20
N GLU A 57 43.10 1.67 -1.47
CA GLU A 57 43.83 2.44 -0.45
C GLU A 57 43.06 3.70 -0.06
N ALA A 58 42.52 4.43 -1.04
CA ALA A 58 41.65 5.58 -0.79
C ALA A 58 40.33 5.20 -0.07
N ASP A 59 39.73 4.05 -0.42
CA ASP A 59 38.55 3.49 0.25
C ASP A 59 38.80 3.19 1.75
N LYS A 60 40.03 2.77 2.11
CA LYS A 60 40.42 2.60 3.53
C LYS A 60 40.62 3.93 4.26
N GLN A 61 41.16 4.95 3.59
CA GLN A 61 41.40 6.26 4.20
C GLN A 61 40.10 7.04 4.46
N GLN A 62 39.07 6.85 3.63
CA GLN A 62 37.74 7.45 3.83
C GLN A 62 36.91 6.81 4.96
N GLN A 63 37.43 5.77 5.61
CA GLN A 63 36.76 5.05 6.71
C GLN A 63 37.35 5.38 8.10
N GLN A 64 38.22 6.40 8.21
CA GLN A 64 38.68 6.95 9.49
C GLN A 64 38.08 8.35 9.74
N PRO A 65 37.67 8.68 10.98
CA PRO A 65 37.06 9.97 11.30
C PRO A 65 38.08 11.12 11.42
N SER A 66 37.75 12.27 10.82
CA SER A 66 38.52 13.52 10.92
C SER A 66 38.14 14.34 12.16
N PRO A 67 39.05 15.13 12.75
CA PRO A 67 38.71 16.07 13.82
C PRO A 67 37.94 17.30 13.30
N PRO A 68 37.20 18.03 14.17
CA PRO A 68 36.30 19.11 13.76
C PRO A 68 37.04 20.41 13.41
N ALA A 69 36.44 21.22 12.53
CA ALA A 69 36.92 22.54 12.13
C ALA A 69 35.86 23.63 12.43
N GLU A 70 36.34 24.84 12.70
CA GLU A 70 35.56 25.96 13.24
C GLU A 70 34.72 26.72 12.19
N GLU A 71 33.80 27.54 12.71
CA GLU A 71 32.87 28.40 11.96
C GLU A 71 33.56 29.51 11.13
N ARG A 72 33.02 29.87 9.95
CA ARG A 72 32.17 31.09 9.78
C ARG A 72 31.86 31.46 8.32
N SER A 73 30.56 31.61 8.07
CA SER A 73 29.89 32.74 7.40
C SER A 73 30.16 33.08 5.91
N PRO A 74 29.15 33.67 5.21
CA PRO A 74 29.08 33.69 3.75
C PRO A 74 29.49 35.04 3.13
N VAL A 75 29.56 35.13 1.79
CA VAL A 75 28.94 36.22 0.97
C VAL A 75 29.16 36.06 -0.55
N GLN A 76 28.07 36.25 -1.30
CA GLN A 76 27.87 36.75 -2.68
C GLN A 76 28.62 36.15 -3.90
N ASP A 77 27.78 35.46 -4.69
CA ASP A 77 27.60 35.54 -6.15
C ASP A 77 28.16 36.78 -6.88
N ASN A 78 28.78 36.56 -8.06
CA ASN A 78 28.64 37.49 -9.18
C ASN A 78 28.98 36.84 -10.53
N SER A 79 28.12 37.10 -11.51
CA SER A 79 28.14 36.60 -12.88
C SER A 79 29.21 37.21 -13.80
N SER A 80 29.72 36.45 -14.77
CA SER A 80 29.93 36.97 -16.15
C SER A 80 30.17 35.88 -17.22
N GLU A 81 29.25 35.84 -18.19
CA GLU A 81 29.37 35.34 -19.57
C GLU A 81 30.29 36.25 -20.43
N PRO A 82 30.44 36.10 -21.78
CA PRO A 82 30.41 34.91 -22.67
C PRO A 82 31.50 34.93 -23.77
N SER A 83 31.65 33.84 -24.57
CA SER A 83 31.95 33.88 -26.03
C SER A 83 31.86 32.45 -26.63
N LYS A 84 31.12 32.19 -27.73
CA LYS A 84 31.53 32.34 -29.16
C LYS A 84 32.87 31.65 -29.47
N THR A 85 33.08 30.78 -30.47
CA THR A 85 32.36 30.38 -31.70
C THR A 85 32.96 29.02 -32.17
N SER A 86 32.63 28.29 -33.25
CA SER A 86 31.74 28.42 -34.45
C SER A 86 31.62 27.04 -35.17
N GLN A 87 30.63 26.90 -36.08
CA GLN A 87 30.66 26.25 -37.43
C GLN A 87 31.55 25.00 -37.68
N SER A 88 31.12 23.93 -38.38
CA SER A 88 30.42 23.94 -39.70
C SER A 88 29.85 22.56 -40.13
N ASN A 89 28.79 22.62 -40.96
CA ASN A 89 28.35 21.81 -42.14
C ASN A 89 28.86 20.34 -42.30
N SER A 90 28.10 19.39 -42.88
CA SER A 90 27.14 19.50 -44.01
C SER A 90 26.18 18.29 -44.11
N ASP A 91 24.91 18.54 -44.49
CA ASP A 91 24.16 18.06 -45.68
C ASP A 91 24.39 16.65 -46.29
N VAL A 92 23.47 15.95 -47.00
CA VAL A 92 22.02 16.03 -47.38
C VAL A 92 21.71 14.65 -48.05
N THR A 93 20.56 13.96 -47.95
CA THR A 93 19.35 14.03 -48.83
C THR A 93 18.40 12.84 -48.52
N SER A 94 17.10 12.97 -48.85
CA SER A 94 16.14 11.87 -49.12
C SER A 94 15.65 12.01 -50.59
N PRO A 95 14.95 11.03 -51.25
CA PRO A 95 13.49 10.84 -51.04
C PRO A 95 12.83 9.47 -51.43
N GLY A 96 11.60 9.24 -50.96
CA GLY A 96 10.41 9.04 -51.83
C GLY A 96 10.02 7.69 -52.48
N GLU A 97 8.88 7.14 -51.99
CA GLU A 97 7.68 6.67 -52.76
C GLU A 97 7.45 5.23 -53.34
N ARG A 98 6.21 4.75 -53.05
CA ARG A 98 5.22 3.94 -53.83
C ARG A 98 5.28 2.39 -53.97
N MET A 99 4.06 1.81 -53.93
CA MET A 99 3.67 0.41 -54.24
C MET A 99 3.36 0.20 -55.74
N PRO A 100 3.11 -1.04 -56.21
CA PRO A 100 1.71 -1.47 -56.46
C PRO A 100 1.37 -2.97 -56.21
N ASP A 101 0.08 -3.32 -56.36
CA ASP A 101 -0.57 -4.64 -56.16
C ASP A 101 -0.34 -5.71 -57.26
N PHE A 102 -0.66 -7.01 -56.99
CA PHE A 102 -1.87 -7.72 -57.52
C PHE A 102 -1.86 -9.29 -57.54
N ILE A 103 -3.07 -9.87 -57.38
CA ILE A 103 -3.68 -11.04 -58.11
C ILE A 103 -3.65 -12.52 -57.58
N LYS A 104 -4.86 -12.96 -57.15
CA LYS A 104 -5.61 -14.25 -57.43
C LYS A 104 -5.08 -15.61 -56.91
N SER A 105 -5.84 -16.43 -56.14
CA SER A 105 -7.08 -17.24 -56.43
C SER A 105 -6.69 -18.75 -56.40
N ALA A 106 -7.50 -19.76 -56.06
CA ALA A 106 -8.95 -19.93 -56.20
C ALA A 106 -9.54 -21.07 -55.29
N THR A 107 -10.84 -20.97 -54.94
CA THR A 107 -11.93 -22.00 -55.03
C THR A 107 -11.76 -23.45 -54.50
N HIS A 108 -12.79 -24.22 -54.08
CA HIS A 108 -14.27 -24.12 -54.01
C HIS A 108 -14.72 -25.07 -52.85
N SER A 109 -15.91 -24.92 -52.23
CA SER A 109 -17.16 -25.51 -52.74
C SER A 109 -18.38 -25.04 -51.94
N GLU A 110 -19.55 -25.08 -52.59
CA GLU A 110 -20.81 -24.52 -52.09
C GLU A 110 -21.80 -25.62 -51.68
N THR A 111 -22.74 -25.29 -50.79
CA THR A 111 -24.08 -25.89 -50.80
C THR A 111 -25.07 -25.00 -50.04
N LYS A 112 -26.23 -24.73 -50.64
CA LYS A 112 -27.38 -23.94 -50.14
C LYS A 112 -28.61 -24.31 -51.00
N PRO A 113 -29.85 -23.97 -50.59
CA PRO A 113 -30.40 -23.98 -49.24
C PRO A 113 -31.72 -24.78 -49.18
N SER A 114 -32.20 -25.12 -47.98
CA SER A 114 -33.62 -25.42 -47.75
C SER A 114 -34.27 -24.23 -47.05
N ALA A 115 -35.42 -23.77 -47.54
CA ALA A 115 -36.13 -22.65 -46.98
C ALA A 115 -37.19 -23.12 -45.98
N ASP A 116 -37.20 -22.53 -44.80
CA ASP A 116 -38.43 -22.35 -44.03
C ASP A 116 -38.48 -20.92 -43.52
N SER A 117 -39.53 -20.19 -43.92
CA SER A 117 -39.62 -18.74 -43.76
C SER A 117 -40.44 -18.35 -42.54
N ALA A 118 -39.78 -17.82 -41.50
CA ALA A 118 -40.43 -17.05 -40.45
C ALA A 118 -40.18 -15.55 -40.68
N LYS A 119 -41.27 -14.81 -40.92
CA LYS A 119 -41.25 -13.34 -41.13
C LYS A 119 -40.84 -12.59 -39.85
N PRO A 120 -40.33 -11.34 -39.96
CA PRO A 120 -39.98 -10.53 -38.80
C PRO A 120 -41.24 -10.30 -37.95
N ASN A 121 -41.25 -10.86 -36.76
CA ASN A 121 -42.41 -10.77 -35.88
C ASN A 121 -42.38 -9.41 -35.18
N GLY A 122 -43.20 -8.48 -35.66
CA GLY A 122 -43.43 -7.19 -35.02
C GLY A 122 -44.08 -7.41 -33.65
N GLN A 123 -43.24 -7.59 -32.63
CA GLN A 123 -43.72 -7.83 -31.27
C GLN A 123 -44.24 -6.52 -30.68
N THR A 124 -45.56 -6.38 -30.69
CA THR A 124 -46.29 -5.56 -29.73
C THR A 124 -45.71 -5.84 -28.33
N ARG A 125 -45.18 -4.80 -27.68
CA ARG A 125 -44.58 -4.91 -26.34
C ARG A 125 -45.49 -5.75 -25.43
N SER A 126 -44.99 -6.91 -25.00
CA SER A 126 -45.69 -7.72 -24.00
C SER A 126 -45.92 -6.86 -22.74
N PRO A 127 -47.11 -6.91 -22.12
CA PRO A 127 -47.34 -6.20 -20.87
C PRO A 127 -46.26 -6.58 -19.85
N PRO A 128 -45.71 -5.64 -19.06
CA PRO A 128 -44.60 -5.90 -18.13
C PRO A 128 -44.82 -7.11 -17.22
N GLN A 129 -46.06 -7.33 -16.81
CA GLN A 129 -46.49 -8.51 -16.07
C GLN A 129 -46.18 -9.84 -16.79
N LYS A 130 -46.49 -9.96 -18.08
CA LYS A 130 -46.21 -11.19 -18.87
C LYS A 130 -44.73 -11.40 -19.08
N LEU A 131 -43.98 -10.32 -19.40
CA LEU A 131 -42.52 -10.40 -19.53
C LEU A 131 -41.87 -10.86 -18.22
N ALA A 132 -42.34 -10.35 -17.08
CA ALA A 132 -41.92 -10.77 -15.75
C ALA A 132 -42.24 -12.24 -15.45
N THR A 133 -43.50 -12.67 -15.61
CA THR A 133 -43.93 -14.01 -15.19
C THR A 133 -43.55 -15.13 -16.15
N ASP A 134 -43.58 -14.86 -17.45
CA ASP A 134 -43.52 -15.90 -18.48
C ASP A 134 -42.09 -16.07 -19.01
N TYR A 135 -41.21 -15.10 -18.76
CA TYR A 135 -39.81 -15.09 -19.23
C TYR A 135 -38.79 -14.85 -18.11
N ILE A 136 -38.86 -13.70 -17.40
CA ILE A 136 -37.82 -13.32 -16.43
C ILE A 136 -37.75 -14.27 -15.24
N VAL A 137 -38.88 -14.54 -14.58
CA VAL A 137 -38.94 -15.45 -13.43
C VAL A 137 -38.42 -16.85 -13.80
N PRO A 138 -38.87 -17.49 -14.90
CA PRO A 138 -38.29 -18.74 -15.39
C PRO A 138 -36.78 -18.68 -15.66
N CYS A 139 -36.29 -17.64 -16.37
CA CYS A 139 -34.86 -17.49 -16.67
C CYS A 139 -34.02 -17.33 -15.41
N MET A 140 -34.42 -16.43 -14.50
CA MET A 140 -33.71 -16.18 -13.24
C MET A 140 -33.69 -17.41 -12.33
N ASN A 141 -34.79 -18.15 -12.22
CA ASN A 141 -34.87 -19.35 -11.38
C ASN A 141 -34.12 -20.56 -11.98
N LYS A 142 -34.06 -20.68 -13.31
CA LYS A 142 -33.41 -21.83 -14.00
C LYS A 142 -31.93 -21.60 -14.34
N HIS A 143 -31.57 -20.39 -14.72
CA HIS A 143 -30.24 -20.05 -15.27
C HIS A 143 -29.49 -19.00 -14.45
N GLY A 144 -30.11 -18.41 -13.42
CA GLY A 144 -29.51 -17.37 -12.59
C GLY A 144 -29.39 -15.99 -13.24
N ILE A 145 -29.66 -15.90 -14.55
CA ILE A 145 -29.44 -14.75 -15.42
C ILE A 145 -30.61 -14.65 -16.42
N CYS A 146 -31.01 -13.43 -16.80
CA CYS A 146 -31.98 -13.16 -17.86
C CYS A 146 -31.51 -11.98 -18.72
N VAL A 147 -31.59 -12.12 -20.06
CA VAL A 147 -31.23 -11.07 -21.03
C VAL A 147 -32.48 -10.70 -21.83
N ILE A 148 -32.75 -9.41 -21.97
CA ILE A 148 -33.89 -8.87 -22.71
C ILE A 148 -33.35 -7.82 -23.68
N ASP A 149 -33.48 -8.08 -24.98
CA ASP A 149 -33.13 -7.12 -26.03
C ASP A 149 -34.34 -6.27 -26.42
N ASN A 150 -34.10 -5.03 -26.86
CA ASN A 150 -35.10 -4.05 -27.25
C ASN A 150 -36.06 -3.64 -26.11
N PHE A 151 -35.54 -3.49 -24.89
CA PHE A 151 -36.35 -3.31 -23.67
C PHE A 151 -37.18 -2.00 -23.65
N LEU A 152 -36.55 -0.86 -23.96
CA LEU A 152 -37.21 0.44 -24.07
C LEU A 152 -37.57 0.82 -25.52
N GLY A 153 -37.09 0.10 -26.52
CA GLY A 153 -37.19 0.49 -27.93
C GLY A 153 -36.26 1.64 -28.31
N GLU A 154 -35.95 1.72 -29.60
CA GLU A 154 -34.91 2.59 -30.16
C GLU A 154 -35.02 4.07 -29.76
N GLU A 155 -36.23 4.63 -29.80
CA GLU A 155 -36.47 6.05 -29.48
C GLU A 155 -36.08 6.39 -28.03
N PHE A 156 -36.58 5.61 -27.06
CA PHE A 156 -36.31 5.82 -25.64
C PHE A 156 -34.88 5.44 -25.26
N GLY A 157 -34.33 4.37 -25.84
CA GLY A 157 -32.94 4.00 -25.67
C GLY A 157 -31.99 5.09 -26.18
N ARG A 158 -32.32 5.75 -27.31
CA ARG A 158 -31.54 6.85 -27.86
C ARG A 158 -31.55 8.05 -26.93
N SER A 159 -32.72 8.48 -26.46
CA SER A 159 -32.77 9.63 -25.54
C SER A 159 -32.20 9.33 -24.15
N THR A 160 -32.20 8.06 -23.70
CA THR A 160 -31.46 7.67 -22.49
C THR A 160 -29.94 7.72 -22.70
N LEU A 161 -29.45 7.40 -23.90
CA LEU A 161 -28.04 7.59 -24.26
C LEU A 161 -27.69 9.09 -24.33
N GLU A 162 -28.58 9.94 -24.85
CA GLU A 162 -28.41 11.40 -24.90
C GLU A 162 -28.26 12.00 -23.48
N ASP A 163 -29.15 11.64 -22.53
CA ASP A 163 -29.01 12.01 -21.11
C ASP A 163 -27.64 11.60 -20.53
N VAL A 164 -27.22 10.33 -20.75
CA VAL A 164 -25.93 9.81 -20.23
C VAL A 164 -24.72 10.51 -20.84
N GLN A 165 -24.77 10.83 -22.14
CA GLN A 165 -23.71 11.58 -22.82
C GLN A 165 -23.65 13.03 -22.33
N ALA A 166 -24.80 13.69 -22.14
CA ALA A 166 -24.86 15.03 -21.57
C ALA A 166 -24.28 15.06 -20.16
N LEU A 167 -24.68 14.13 -19.28
CA LEU A 167 -24.11 13.97 -17.94
C LEU A 167 -22.58 13.75 -17.98
N TYR A 168 -22.07 12.93 -18.89
CA TYR A 168 -20.64 12.68 -19.03
C TYR A 168 -19.86 13.96 -19.41
N LEU A 169 -20.44 14.81 -20.27
CA LEU A 169 -19.85 16.09 -20.68
C LEU A 169 -19.83 17.14 -19.56
N THR A 170 -20.67 17.03 -18.52
CA THR A 170 -20.62 17.96 -17.36
C THR A 170 -19.35 17.84 -16.52
N GLY A 171 -18.59 16.74 -16.67
CA GLY A 171 -17.44 16.44 -15.81
C GLY A 171 -17.79 15.86 -14.43
N GLY A 172 -19.08 15.71 -14.09
CA GLY A 172 -19.56 15.15 -12.81
C GLY A 172 -19.36 13.63 -12.62
N PHE A 173 -18.45 13.00 -13.37
CA PHE A 173 -18.11 11.58 -13.30
C PHE A 173 -16.79 11.39 -12.55
N THR A 174 -16.81 10.57 -11.51
CA THR A 174 -15.62 10.21 -10.72
C THR A 174 -15.10 8.83 -11.12
N ASP A 175 -13.83 8.53 -10.84
CA ASP A 175 -13.31 7.17 -10.99
C ASP A 175 -14.15 6.19 -10.14
N GLY A 176 -14.49 5.04 -10.72
CA GLY A 176 -15.26 4.02 -10.03
C GLY A 176 -14.56 3.47 -8.79
N GLN A 177 -15.30 3.33 -7.69
CA GLN A 177 -14.80 2.78 -6.41
C GLN A 177 -15.62 1.55 -5.99
N LEU A 178 -14.97 0.54 -5.42
CA LEU A 178 -15.65 -0.58 -4.76
C LEU A 178 -16.00 -0.20 -3.32
N VAL A 179 -17.09 -0.75 -2.78
CA VAL A 179 -17.67 -0.37 -1.46
C VAL A 179 -16.75 -0.67 -0.26
N SER A 180 -15.61 -1.34 -0.48
CA SER A 180 -14.59 -1.64 0.53
C SER A 180 -13.20 -1.03 0.26
N GLN A 181 -13.05 -0.12 -0.71
CA GLN A 181 -11.75 0.47 -1.06
C GLN A 181 -11.85 1.96 -1.41
N ARG A 182 -11.14 2.80 -0.63
CA ARG A 182 -10.71 4.15 -1.02
C ARG A 182 -9.19 4.22 -0.98
N SER A 183 -8.55 4.05 -2.14
CA SER A 183 -7.10 4.16 -2.34
C SER A 183 -6.79 4.73 -3.73
N ASP A 184 -5.77 5.58 -3.82
CA ASP A 184 -5.43 6.41 -5.00
C ASP A 184 -4.85 5.68 -6.23
N SER A 185 -5.23 4.41 -6.45
CA SER A 185 -4.89 3.62 -7.64
C SER A 185 -6.12 2.92 -8.22
N SER A 186 -7.18 3.70 -8.47
CA SER A 186 -8.44 3.27 -9.12
C SER A 186 -8.20 2.41 -10.38
N LYS A 187 -7.25 2.84 -11.21
CA LYS A 187 -6.95 2.31 -12.55
C LYS A 187 -6.57 0.82 -12.60
N ASP A 188 -6.03 0.25 -11.52
CA ASP A 188 -5.58 -1.15 -11.50
C ASP A 188 -6.70 -2.16 -11.17
N ILE A 189 -7.88 -1.68 -10.75
CA ILE A 189 -8.99 -2.54 -10.29
C ILE A 189 -10.26 -2.31 -11.12
N ARG A 190 -10.56 -1.07 -11.48
CA ARG A 190 -11.65 -0.73 -12.41
C ARG A 190 -11.33 0.53 -13.21
N GLY A 191 -11.46 0.42 -14.53
CA GLY A 191 -11.11 1.49 -15.47
C GLY A 191 -12.27 2.42 -15.84
N ASP A 192 -13.44 2.24 -15.23
CA ASP A 192 -14.64 3.02 -15.53
C ASP A 192 -14.79 4.26 -14.65
N LYS A 193 -15.42 5.28 -15.22
CA LYS A 193 -15.90 6.45 -14.49
C LYS A 193 -17.39 6.28 -14.20
N ILE A 194 -17.85 6.69 -13.02
CA ILE A 194 -19.24 6.57 -12.61
C ILE A 194 -19.81 7.90 -12.10
N THR A 195 -21.14 7.98 -12.14
CA THR A 195 -21.91 8.93 -11.33
C THR A 195 -23.19 8.26 -10.82
N TRP A 196 -23.82 8.84 -9.79
CA TRP A 196 -25.01 8.27 -9.14
C TRP A 196 -26.20 9.22 -9.26
N VAL A 197 -27.29 8.77 -9.88
CA VAL A 197 -28.48 9.58 -10.15
C VAL A 197 -29.75 9.00 -9.53
N GLU A 198 -30.63 9.87 -9.04
CA GLU A 198 -31.99 9.54 -8.60
C GLU A 198 -33.03 9.60 -9.71
N GLY A 199 -32.74 10.32 -10.81
CA GLY A 199 -33.72 10.64 -11.85
C GLY A 199 -34.55 11.89 -11.52
N LYS A 200 -34.04 12.77 -10.65
CA LYS A 200 -34.64 14.08 -10.31
C LYS A 200 -33.74 15.25 -10.69
N GLU A 201 -32.49 14.95 -11.00
CA GLU A 201 -31.48 15.89 -11.46
C GLU A 201 -31.87 16.41 -12.86
N PRO A 202 -31.67 17.70 -13.18
CA PRO A 202 -31.98 18.23 -14.51
C PRO A 202 -31.21 17.50 -15.61
N GLY A 203 -31.89 17.04 -16.66
CA GLY A 203 -31.27 16.27 -17.74
C GLY A 203 -31.12 14.77 -17.48
N CYS A 204 -31.79 14.24 -16.44
CA CYS A 204 -31.88 12.80 -16.14
C CYS A 204 -33.28 12.21 -16.38
N GLU A 205 -34.18 12.91 -17.08
CA GLU A 205 -35.60 12.55 -17.16
C GLU A 205 -35.83 11.20 -17.87
N ARG A 206 -34.97 10.81 -18.82
CA ARG A 206 -35.05 9.50 -19.50
C ARG A 206 -34.41 8.39 -18.68
N ILE A 207 -33.39 8.69 -17.88
CA ILE A 207 -32.86 7.76 -16.88
C ILE A 207 -33.91 7.49 -15.79
N ALA A 208 -34.63 8.51 -15.34
CA ALA A 208 -35.76 8.38 -14.42
C ALA A 208 -36.87 7.48 -15.01
N PHE A 209 -37.19 7.69 -16.28
CA PHE A 209 -38.15 6.84 -16.99
C PHE A 209 -37.66 5.39 -17.06
N LEU A 210 -36.41 5.12 -17.47
CA LEU A 210 -35.81 3.78 -17.46
C LEU A 210 -35.96 3.10 -16.10
N MET A 211 -35.59 3.79 -15.02
CA MET A 211 -35.70 3.28 -13.64
C MET A 211 -37.16 2.92 -13.30
N SER A 212 -38.12 3.75 -13.69
CA SER A 212 -39.56 3.45 -13.49
C SER A 212 -40.02 2.19 -14.23
N ARG A 213 -39.45 1.89 -15.41
CA ARG A 213 -39.74 0.67 -16.19
C ARG A 213 -39.09 -0.57 -15.58
N MET A 214 -37.88 -0.46 -15.01
CA MET A 214 -37.28 -1.55 -14.23
C MET A 214 -38.08 -1.80 -12.94
N ASP A 215 -38.50 -0.75 -12.23
CA ASP A 215 -39.30 -0.85 -10.99
C ASP A 215 -40.65 -1.56 -11.25
N ASP A 216 -41.31 -1.23 -12.38
CA ASP A 216 -42.54 -1.90 -12.84
C ASP A 216 -42.34 -3.40 -13.10
N LEU A 217 -41.23 -3.75 -13.76
CA LEU A 217 -40.86 -5.12 -14.10
C LEU A 217 -40.54 -5.95 -12.85
N ILE A 218 -39.69 -5.44 -11.95
CA ILE A 218 -39.30 -6.12 -10.72
C ILE A 218 -40.49 -6.28 -9.77
N ARG A 219 -41.40 -5.31 -9.69
CA ARG A 219 -42.66 -5.46 -8.93
C ARG A 219 -43.49 -6.65 -9.40
N HIS A 220 -43.52 -6.98 -10.69
CA HIS A 220 -44.21 -8.16 -11.21
C HIS A 220 -43.43 -9.48 -11.03
N CYS A 221 -42.11 -9.40 -10.82
CA CYS A 221 -41.25 -10.54 -10.47
C CYS A 221 -41.22 -10.83 -8.95
N ASN A 222 -41.60 -9.87 -8.12
CA ASN A 222 -41.55 -9.97 -6.66
C ASN A 222 -42.35 -11.19 -6.15
N GLU A 223 -41.91 -11.78 -5.03
CA GLU A 223 -42.48 -13.00 -4.42
C GLU A 223 -42.41 -14.27 -5.31
N LYS A 224 -41.88 -14.17 -6.54
CA LYS A 224 -41.65 -15.30 -7.47
C LYS A 224 -40.17 -15.54 -7.78
N LEU A 225 -39.32 -14.61 -7.37
CA LEU A 225 -37.86 -14.68 -7.43
C LEU A 225 -37.30 -15.19 -6.10
N GLY A 226 -37.32 -16.51 -5.92
CA GLY A 226 -36.81 -17.16 -4.71
C GLY A 226 -37.55 -16.75 -3.44
N ASN A 227 -36.85 -16.76 -2.30
CA ASN A 227 -37.42 -16.42 -0.99
C ASN A 227 -37.27 -14.92 -0.62
N TYR A 228 -37.00 -14.04 -1.59
CA TYR A 228 -36.72 -12.62 -1.36
C TYR A 228 -37.97 -11.75 -1.46
N ARG A 229 -38.09 -10.76 -0.58
CA ARG A 229 -39.15 -9.74 -0.62
C ARG A 229 -38.58 -8.41 -1.09
N ILE A 230 -38.47 -8.25 -2.40
CA ILE A 230 -37.88 -7.05 -3.01
C ILE A 230 -38.81 -5.86 -2.78
N ASN A 231 -38.34 -4.86 -2.04
CA ASN A 231 -39.16 -3.70 -1.63
C ASN A 231 -38.39 -2.36 -1.67
N GLY A 232 -37.18 -2.34 -2.26
CA GLY A 232 -36.49 -1.11 -2.63
C GLY A 232 -35.31 -1.33 -3.57
N ARG A 233 -34.67 -0.23 -3.96
CA ARG A 233 -33.48 -0.23 -4.83
C ARG A 233 -32.53 0.95 -4.56
N THR A 234 -31.33 0.87 -5.11
CA THR A 234 -30.34 1.96 -5.07
C THR A 234 -30.75 3.16 -5.94
N LYS A 235 -29.95 4.24 -5.86
CA LYS A 235 -29.75 5.17 -6.98
C LYS A 235 -29.23 4.40 -8.19
N ALA A 236 -29.42 4.91 -9.41
CA ALA A 236 -28.79 4.33 -10.58
C ALA A 236 -27.31 4.72 -10.63
N MET A 237 -26.42 3.75 -10.80
CA MET A 237 -25.01 3.99 -11.10
C MET A 237 -24.87 4.05 -12.63
N VAL A 238 -24.60 5.24 -13.17
CA VAL A 238 -24.28 5.42 -14.59
C VAL A 238 -22.77 5.25 -14.72
N ALA A 239 -22.33 4.34 -15.60
CA ALA A 239 -20.93 4.00 -15.82
C ALA A 239 -20.51 4.26 -17.28
N CYS A 240 -19.33 4.86 -17.44
CA CYS A 240 -18.66 5.14 -18.71
C CYS A 240 -17.24 4.57 -18.67
N TYR A 241 -16.96 3.60 -19.55
CA TYR A 241 -15.65 3.01 -19.75
C TYR A 241 -15.07 3.71 -20.99
N PRO A 242 -14.01 4.52 -20.89
CA PRO A 242 -13.55 5.40 -21.97
C PRO A 242 -12.73 4.68 -23.07
N GLY A 243 -12.83 3.35 -23.19
CA GLY A 243 -12.02 2.53 -24.09
C GLY A 243 -10.62 2.20 -23.52
N ASN A 244 -9.62 2.02 -24.40
CA ASN A 244 -8.21 1.76 -24.04
C ASN A 244 -7.95 0.52 -23.15
N GLY A 245 -8.80 -0.50 -23.27
CA GLY A 245 -8.70 -1.74 -22.49
C GLY A 245 -9.26 -1.64 -21.06
N THR A 246 -10.10 -0.64 -20.79
CA THR A 246 -10.72 -0.46 -19.46
C THR A 246 -11.76 -1.55 -19.19
N GLY A 247 -11.69 -2.15 -18.00
CA GLY A 247 -12.60 -3.21 -17.55
C GLY A 247 -12.71 -3.22 -16.03
N TYR A 248 -13.23 -4.31 -15.46
CA TYR A 248 -13.16 -4.56 -14.01
C TYR A 248 -12.97 -6.05 -13.71
N VAL A 249 -12.27 -6.34 -12.61
CA VAL A 249 -11.97 -7.70 -12.16
C VAL A 249 -13.20 -8.45 -11.59
N ARG A 250 -13.14 -9.79 -11.61
CA ARG A 250 -14.22 -10.67 -11.14
C ARG A 250 -14.64 -10.36 -9.70
N HIS A 251 -15.93 -10.09 -9.51
CA HIS A 251 -16.52 -9.79 -8.20
C HIS A 251 -17.97 -10.31 -8.08
N VAL A 252 -18.59 -10.09 -6.91
CA VAL A 252 -20.00 -10.40 -6.60
C VAL A 252 -20.62 -9.12 -6.02
N ASP A 253 -21.86 -8.80 -6.39
CA ASP A 253 -22.54 -7.57 -5.97
C ASP A 253 -22.98 -7.56 -4.50
N ASN A 254 -23.37 -8.73 -4.00
CA ASN A 254 -23.75 -9.00 -2.62
C ASN A 254 -22.93 -10.17 -2.04
N PRO A 255 -21.65 -9.95 -1.68
CA PRO A 255 -20.80 -11.02 -1.13
C PRO A 255 -21.14 -11.39 0.33
N ASN A 256 -21.86 -10.51 1.05
CA ASN A 256 -21.97 -10.49 2.51
C ASN A 256 -23.41 -10.54 3.08
N GLY A 257 -24.44 -10.56 2.24
CA GLY A 257 -25.83 -10.38 2.70
C GLY A 257 -26.16 -8.92 3.06
N ASP A 258 -25.78 -7.96 2.22
CA ASP A 258 -26.10 -6.52 2.39
C ASP A 258 -27.56 -6.16 2.01
N GLY A 259 -28.37 -7.18 1.73
CA GLY A 259 -29.77 -7.10 1.31
C GLY A 259 -30.00 -7.02 -0.20
N ARG A 260 -28.98 -6.83 -1.06
CA ARG A 260 -29.19 -6.82 -2.52
C ARG A 260 -29.54 -8.23 -3.05
N CYS A 261 -30.64 -8.34 -3.77
CA CYS A 261 -31.13 -9.60 -4.32
C CYS A 261 -30.85 -9.72 -5.83
N VAL A 262 -31.15 -8.66 -6.60
CA VAL A 262 -31.11 -8.67 -8.06
C VAL A 262 -30.36 -7.44 -8.58
N THR A 263 -29.38 -7.69 -9.45
CA THR A 263 -28.67 -6.66 -10.21
C THR A 263 -29.33 -6.51 -11.56
N CYS A 264 -29.68 -5.28 -11.93
CA CYS A 264 -30.16 -4.92 -13.26
C CYS A 264 -29.12 -4.02 -13.95
N ILE A 265 -28.69 -4.38 -15.15
CA ILE A 265 -27.78 -3.57 -15.98
C ILE A 265 -28.45 -3.28 -17.32
N TYR A 266 -28.55 -2.01 -17.70
CA TYR A 266 -29.04 -1.58 -19.00
C TYR A 266 -27.90 -1.02 -19.85
N TYR A 267 -27.78 -1.49 -21.08
CA TYR A 267 -26.70 -1.16 -22.00
C TYR A 267 -27.14 -0.20 -23.12
N LEU A 268 -26.25 0.72 -23.47
CA LEU A 268 -26.54 1.88 -24.33
C LEU A 268 -25.64 1.94 -25.58
N ASN A 269 -24.96 0.84 -25.94
CA ASN A 269 -23.87 0.87 -26.93
C ASN A 269 -24.35 0.46 -28.31
N LYS A 270 -24.54 1.46 -29.17
CA LYS A 270 -24.91 1.26 -30.59
C LYS A 270 -23.78 0.58 -31.35
N ASP A 271 -24.16 -0.23 -32.34
CA ASP A 271 -23.26 -0.82 -33.34
C ASP A 271 -22.05 -1.57 -32.73
N TRP A 272 -22.27 -2.24 -31.59
CA TRP A 272 -21.21 -2.88 -30.82
C TRP A 272 -20.77 -4.23 -31.40
N ASP A 273 -19.64 -4.27 -32.10
CA ASP A 273 -18.92 -5.52 -32.39
C ASP A 273 -18.02 -5.92 -31.20
N ALA A 274 -18.31 -7.05 -30.57
CA ALA A 274 -17.53 -7.54 -29.43
C ALA A 274 -16.09 -7.97 -29.76
N LYS A 275 -15.77 -8.28 -31.02
CA LYS A 275 -14.40 -8.64 -31.46
C LYS A 275 -13.51 -7.40 -31.60
N GLU A 276 -14.08 -6.29 -32.06
CA GLU A 276 -13.35 -5.04 -32.25
C GLU A 276 -13.34 -4.19 -30.97
N HIS A 277 -14.49 -4.10 -30.28
CA HIS A 277 -14.68 -3.21 -29.13
C HIS A 277 -14.48 -3.88 -27.77
N GLY A 278 -14.48 -5.22 -27.69
CA GLY A 278 -14.36 -5.96 -26.43
C GLY A 278 -15.51 -5.69 -25.46
N GLY A 279 -15.20 -5.44 -24.19
CA GLY A 279 -16.16 -4.94 -23.19
C GLY A 279 -17.26 -5.93 -22.76
N LEU A 280 -17.07 -7.22 -23.05
CA LEU A 280 -17.98 -8.30 -22.65
C LEU A 280 -18.12 -8.36 -21.13
N LEU A 281 -19.36 -8.50 -20.64
CA LEU A 281 -19.59 -8.95 -19.26
C LEU A 281 -19.50 -10.48 -19.23
N ARG A 282 -18.51 -11.03 -18.54
CA ARG A 282 -18.38 -12.46 -18.31
C ARG A 282 -18.94 -12.81 -16.93
N ILE A 283 -19.99 -13.62 -16.89
CA ILE A 283 -20.59 -14.17 -15.66
C ILE A 283 -20.15 -15.63 -15.51
N PHE A 284 -19.89 -16.08 -14.29
CA PHE A 284 -19.43 -17.44 -13.96
C PHE A 284 -20.45 -18.17 -13.06
N PRO A 285 -21.57 -18.71 -13.60
CA PRO A 285 -22.62 -19.32 -12.79
C PRO A 285 -22.13 -20.44 -11.86
N GLU A 286 -22.45 -20.31 -10.57
CA GLU A 286 -22.04 -21.26 -9.53
C GLU A 286 -22.55 -22.69 -9.84
N GLY A 287 -21.72 -23.69 -9.57
CA GLY A 287 -22.02 -25.09 -9.88
C GLY A 287 -21.80 -25.51 -11.34
N THR A 288 -21.30 -24.61 -12.20
CA THR A 288 -20.95 -24.94 -13.60
C THR A 288 -19.49 -24.64 -13.91
N SER A 289 -18.90 -25.38 -14.87
CA SER A 289 -17.55 -25.12 -15.40
C SER A 289 -17.55 -24.15 -16.60
N GLN A 290 -18.72 -23.59 -16.93
CA GLN A 290 -18.92 -22.70 -18.07
C GLN A 290 -19.12 -21.26 -17.59
N PHE A 291 -18.84 -20.30 -18.48
CA PHE A 291 -19.11 -18.89 -18.26
C PHE A 291 -20.04 -18.38 -19.37
N ALA A 292 -20.79 -17.32 -19.07
CA ALA A 292 -21.67 -16.63 -20.00
C ALA A 292 -21.07 -15.27 -20.36
N ASP A 293 -20.66 -15.09 -21.61
CA ASP A 293 -20.21 -13.81 -22.14
C ASP A 293 -21.40 -13.04 -22.73
N ILE A 294 -21.66 -11.84 -22.19
CA ILE A 294 -22.81 -11.02 -22.54
C ILE A 294 -22.32 -9.73 -23.20
N GLU A 295 -22.64 -9.60 -24.48
CA GLU A 295 -22.37 -8.40 -25.27
C GLU A 295 -23.18 -7.19 -24.74
N PRO A 296 -22.56 -6.02 -24.52
CA PRO A 296 -23.20 -4.84 -23.96
C PRO A 296 -24.01 -4.05 -25.01
N LYS A 297 -24.88 -4.72 -25.76
CA LYS A 297 -25.63 -4.14 -26.91
C LYS A 297 -26.59 -3.04 -26.50
N PHE A 298 -26.82 -2.08 -27.39
CA PHE A 298 -27.84 -1.03 -27.23
C PHE A 298 -29.22 -1.62 -26.92
N ASP A 299 -29.91 -0.99 -25.97
CA ASP A 299 -31.26 -1.35 -25.52
C ASP A 299 -31.42 -2.78 -24.97
N ARG A 300 -30.32 -3.34 -24.46
CA ARG A 300 -30.29 -4.60 -23.72
C ARG A 300 -30.45 -4.35 -22.22
N LEU A 301 -31.45 -4.97 -21.61
CA LEU A 301 -31.57 -5.13 -20.16
C LEU A 301 -31.09 -6.52 -19.76
N LEU A 302 -30.17 -6.56 -18.80
CA LEU A 302 -29.64 -7.76 -18.17
C LEU A 302 -30.10 -7.79 -16.70
N LEU A 303 -30.57 -8.94 -16.24
CA LEU A 303 -30.85 -9.23 -14.83
C LEU A 303 -30.04 -10.45 -14.40
N PHE A 304 -29.49 -10.43 -13.19
CA PHE A 304 -28.90 -11.60 -12.54
C PHE A 304 -28.95 -11.47 -11.01
N TRP A 305 -28.85 -12.58 -10.29
CA TRP A 305 -28.79 -12.57 -8.82
C TRP A 305 -27.54 -11.88 -8.33
N SER A 306 -27.67 -10.91 -7.43
CA SER A 306 -26.54 -10.15 -6.89
C SER A 306 -25.60 -10.99 -6.00
N ASP A 307 -26.06 -12.13 -5.51
CA ASP A 307 -25.29 -13.00 -4.62
C ASP A 307 -24.28 -13.91 -5.35
N ARG A 308 -23.70 -14.85 -4.58
CA ARG A 308 -22.62 -15.75 -4.98
C ARG A 308 -22.93 -16.66 -6.16
N ARG A 309 -24.20 -16.76 -6.59
CA ARG A 309 -24.59 -17.49 -7.79
C ARG A 309 -24.00 -16.91 -9.08
N ASN A 310 -23.73 -15.60 -9.13
CA ASN A 310 -23.23 -14.92 -10.33
C ASN A 310 -22.00 -14.01 -10.10
N PRO A 311 -20.82 -14.56 -9.76
CA PRO A 311 -19.56 -13.82 -9.85
C PRO A 311 -19.31 -13.39 -11.29
N HIS A 312 -18.86 -12.16 -11.52
CA HIS A 312 -18.75 -11.60 -12.87
C HIS A 312 -17.66 -10.53 -13.02
N GLU A 313 -17.13 -10.39 -14.24
CA GLU A 313 -16.08 -9.44 -14.64
C GLU A 313 -16.46 -8.71 -15.94
N VAL A 314 -15.94 -7.50 -16.19
CA VAL A 314 -15.99 -6.87 -17.51
C VAL A 314 -14.62 -6.94 -18.13
N GLN A 315 -14.55 -7.63 -19.26
CA GLN A 315 -13.37 -7.74 -20.09
C GLN A 315 -12.94 -6.36 -20.63
N PRO A 316 -11.66 -6.17 -20.99
CA PRO A 316 -11.15 -4.93 -21.58
C PRO A 316 -12.06 -4.39 -22.70
N ALA A 317 -12.54 -3.16 -22.52
CA ALA A 317 -13.28 -2.40 -23.53
C ALA A 317 -12.31 -1.48 -24.28
N TYR A 318 -12.32 -1.56 -25.61
CA TYR A 318 -11.45 -0.76 -26.49
C TYR A 318 -12.17 0.46 -27.08
N ALA A 319 -13.51 0.41 -27.20
CA ALA A 319 -14.37 1.55 -27.48
C ALA A 319 -15.11 2.05 -26.23
N THR A 320 -15.71 3.25 -26.31
CA THR A 320 -16.46 3.83 -25.19
C THR A 320 -17.73 3.03 -24.89
N ARG A 321 -17.81 2.46 -23.69
CA ARG A 321 -18.93 1.62 -23.24
C ARG A 321 -19.72 2.32 -22.14
N TYR A 322 -21.02 2.43 -22.32
CA TYR A 322 -21.99 2.96 -21.38
C TYR A 322 -22.87 1.85 -20.80
N ALA A 323 -23.14 1.93 -19.49
CA ALA A 323 -24.05 1.05 -18.77
C ALA A 323 -24.73 1.80 -17.62
N ILE A 324 -25.99 1.46 -17.31
CA ILE A 324 -26.71 1.94 -16.13
C ILE A 324 -27.03 0.74 -15.25
N THR A 325 -26.54 0.73 -14.01
CA THR A 325 -26.73 -0.36 -13.05
C THR A 325 -27.64 0.06 -11.89
N VAL A 326 -28.59 -0.79 -11.55
CA VAL A 326 -29.51 -0.64 -10.40
C VAL A 326 -29.52 -1.95 -9.61
N TRP A 327 -29.36 -1.86 -8.29
CA TRP A 327 -29.47 -3.01 -7.39
C TRP A 327 -30.77 -2.94 -6.60
N TYR A 328 -31.55 -4.01 -6.68
CA TYR A 328 -32.79 -4.20 -5.94
C TYR A 328 -32.52 -5.00 -4.65
N PHE A 329 -33.21 -4.65 -3.57
CA PHE A 329 -32.97 -5.23 -2.24
C PHE A 329 -34.24 -5.66 -1.50
N ASP A 330 -34.04 -6.63 -0.61
CA ASP A 330 -34.92 -6.97 0.50
C ASP A 330 -34.56 -6.07 1.69
N ALA A 331 -35.45 -5.15 2.05
CA ALA A 331 -35.19 -4.18 3.11
C ALA A 331 -35.19 -4.82 4.50
N ASP A 332 -35.79 -5.98 4.70
CA ASP A 332 -35.79 -6.67 5.99
C ASP A 332 -34.43 -7.36 6.20
N GLU A 333 -33.86 -7.97 5.15
CA GLU A 333 -32.46 -8.43 5.15
C GLU A 333 -31.50 -7.25 5.34
N ARG A 334 -31.71 -6.15 4.60
CA ARG A 334 -30.88 -4.94 4.69
C ARG A 334 -30.95 -4.25 6.05
N ALA A 335 -32.11 -4.27 6.71
CA ALA A 335 -32.29 -3.76 8.07
C ALA A 335 -31.50 -4.62 9.06
N ARG A 336 -31.66 -5.95 9.02
CA ARG A 336 -30.87 -6.89 9.84
C ARG A 336 -29.36 -6.77 9.59
N ALA A 337 -28.93 -6.52 8.36
CA ALA A 337 -27.53 -6.32 8.01
C ALA A 337 -26.98 -5.00 8.59
N LYS A 338 -27.75 -3.90 8.52
CA LYS A 338 -27.40 -2.62 9.17
C LYS A 338 -27.37 -2.74 10.69
N GLU A 339 -28.33 -3.43 11.27
CA GLU A 339 -28.42 -3.62 12.73
C GLU A 339 -27.23 -4.42 13.24
N LYS A 340 -26.88 -5.55 12.60
CA LYS A 340 -25.65 -6.32 12.90
C LYS A 340 -24.36 -5.50 12.76
N TYR A 341 -24.32 -4.54 11.82
CA TYR A 341 -23.19 -3.63 11.65
C TYR A 341 -23.11 -2.57 12.78
N LEU A 342 -24.24 -2.20 13.38
CA LEU A 342 -24.34 -1.18 14.43
C LEU A 342 -24.26 -1.73 15.86
N THR A 343 -24.81 -2.92 16.13
CA THR A 343 -24.88 -3.50 17.48
C THR A 343 -23.67 -4.36 17.84
N GLY A 344 -22.91 -4.83 16.85
CA GLY A 344 -21.72 -5.66 17.06
C GLY A 344 -22.00 -7.07 17.59
N GLU A 345 -23.25 -7.51 17.65
CA GLU A 345 -23.61 -8.87 18.06
C GLU A 345 -23.05 -9.92 17.09
N ARG A 346 -21.96 -10.57 17.52
CA ARG A 346 -21.28 -11.63 16.78
C ARG A 346 -22.03 -12.97 16.86
N GLY A 347 -23.26 -13.01 16.36
CA GLY A 347 -23.96 -14.28 16.13
C GLY A 347 -23.18 -15.12 15.12
N ASN A 348 -22.49 -16.17 15.61
CA ASN A 348 -21.65 -17.13 14.87
C ASN A 348 -21.08 -16.58 13.55
N LEU A 349 -20.07 -15.72 13.65
CA LEU A 349 -19.33 -15.21 12.50
C LEU A 349 -18.55 -16.34 11.80
N SER A 350 -19.22 -17.02 10.87
CA SER A 350 -18.56 -17.65 9.74
C SER A 350 -18.01 -16.57 8.81
N GLY A 351 -16.88 -15.96 9.21
CA GLY A 351 -15.96 -15.20 8.39
C GLY A 351 -16.47 -13.90 7.73
N CYS A 352 -15.73 -12.81 7.96
CA CYS A 352 -15.66 -11.73 6.97
C CYS A 352 -14.98 -12.29 5.70
N PHE A 353 -15.75 -12.92 4.81
CA PHE A 353 -15.22 -13.74 3.72
C PHE A 353 -14.68 -12.94 2.50
N ILE A 354 -14.40 -11.64 2.66
CA ILE A 354 -13.76 -10.79 1.63
C ILE A 354 -12.31 -11.25 1.34
N CYS A 355 -11.69 -12.08 2.20
CA CYS A 355 -10.44 -12.78 1.89
C CYS A 355 -10.59 -14.18 1.29
N PHE A 356 -11.80 -14.76 1.26
CA PHE A 356 -11.99 -16.17 0.86
C PHE A 356 -12.29 -16.40 -0.62
N SER A 357 -12.54 -15.37 -1.44
CA SER A 357 -12.82 -15.61 -2.86
C SER A 357 -11.57 -15.95 -3.70
N ILE A 358 -10.37 -15.91 -3.10
CA ILE A 358 -9.13 -16.55 -3.60
C ILE A 358 -8.90 -17.91 -2.89
N MET A 359 -9.60 -18.19 -1.78
CA MET A 359 -9.52 -19.41 -0.97
C MET A 359 -10.66 -20.41 -1.25
N ALA A 360 -11.38 -20.28 -2.38
CA ALA A 360 -12.35 -21.29 -2.82
C ALA A 360 -11.60 -22.55 -3.31
N GLY A 361 -11.10 -23.35 -2.36
CA GLY A 361 -10.24 -24.51 -2.60
C GLY A 361 -8.91 -24.50 -1.82
N VAL A 362 -8.59 -23.45 -1.06
CA VAL A 362 -7.39 -23.39 -0.20
C VAL A 362 -7.80 -23.64 1.24
N GLU A 363 -7.65 -24.89 1.70
CA GLU A 363 -7.91 -25.26 3.09
C GLU A 363 -6.61 -25.34 3.89
N PHE A 364 -5.48 -25.71 3.27
CA PHE A 364 -4.20 -25.91 3.94
C PHE A 364 -3.09 -25.03 3.35
N ILE A 365 -2.01 -24.81 4.12
CA ILE A 365 -0.86 -24.01 3.68
C ILE A 365 -0.24 -24.52 2.37
N LYS A 366 -0.36 -25.82 2.07
CA LYS A 366 0.15 -26.46 0.86
C LYS A 366 -0.58 -26.02 -0.43
N ASP A 367 -1.83 -25.55 -0.28
CA ASP A 367 -2.70 -25.16 -1.38
C ASP A 367 -2.49 -23.68 -1.77
N LEU A 368 -1.71 -22.92 -0.97
CA LEU A 368 -1.40 -21.51 -1.23
C LEU A 368 -0.53 -21.33 -2.49
N CYS A 369 -0.81 -20.27 -3.25
CA CYS A 369 0.14 -19.74 -4.24
C CYS A 369 1.40 -19.24 -3.52
N THR A 370 2.58 -19.52 -4.08
CA THR A 370 3.88 -19.11 -3.53
C THR A 370 4.51 -17.98 -4.36
N PRO A 371 5.35 -17.13 -3.74
CA PRO A 371 5.75 -17.13 -2.34
C PRO A 371 4.67 -16.49 -1.42
N ALA A 372 4.49 -17.03 -0.20
CA ALA A 372 3.44 -16.59 0.71
C ALA A 372 3.92 -16.54 2.17
N LEU A 373 3.66 -15.42 2.86
CA LEU A 373 3.88 -15.35 4.31
C LEU A 373 2.76 -16.07 5.06
N ILE A 374 3.15 -17.08 5.83
CA ILE A 374 2.26 -17.80 6.74
C ILE A 374 2.61 -17.49 8.19
N ILE A 375 1.58 -17.43 9.04
CA ILE A 375 1.67 -17.14 10.47
C ILE A 375 0.96 -18.24 11.26
N ASP A 376 1.69 -18.86 12.18
CA ASP A 376 1.17 -19.87 13.11
C ASP A 376 0.45 -19.19 14.29
N LEU A 377 -0.88 -19.24 14.32
CA LEU A 377 -1.69 -18.60 15.35
C LEU A 377 -1.44 -19.16 16.75
N ASP A 378 -1.16 -20.47 16.85
CA ASP A 378 -0.96 -21.13 18.14
C ASP A 378 0.35 -20.68 18.80
N LYS A 379 1.36 -20.35 17.98
CA LYS A 379 2.60 -19.69 18.43
C LYS A 379 2.38 -18.21 18.73
N VAL A 380 1.66 -17.46 17.87
CA VAL A 380 1.35 -16.03 18.11
C VAL A 380 0.65 -15.84 19.45
N LYS A 381 -0.36 -16.66 19.77
CA LYS A 381 -1.07 -16.60 21.05
C LYS A 381 -0.14 -16.87 22.23
N ARG A 382 0.63 -17.96 22.18
CA ARG A 382 1.60 -18.33 23.23
C ARG A 382 2.64 -17.23 23.46
N ASN A 383 3.13 -16.60 22.39
CA ASN A 383 4.08 -15.50 22.46
C ASN A 383 3.45 -14.24 23.08
N GLY A 384 2.20 -13.93 22.70
CA GLY A 384 1.38 -12.86 23.30
C GLY A 384 1.17 -13.05 24.79
N GLU A 385 0.57 -14.18 25.17
CA GLU A 385 0.25 -14.59 26.54
C GLU A 385 1.51 -14.66 27.41
N GLY A 386 2.58 -15.29 26.94
CA GLY A 386 3.84 -15.41 27.68
C GLY A 386 4.57 -14.08 27.91
N MET A 387 4.41 -13.09 27.03
CA MET A 387 4.91 -11.74 27.30
C MET A 387 4.02 -10.99 28.29
N LEU A 388 2.69 -11.07 28.14
CA LEU A 388 1.74 -10.48 29.09
C LEU A 388 1.95 -11.02 30.50
N GLU A 389 2.07 -12.34 30.68
CA GLU A 389 2.32 -12.97 31.98
C GLU A 389 3.66 -12.52 32.59
N ARG A 390 4.73 -12.49 31.79
CA ARG A 390 6.06 -12.07 32.25
C ARG A 390 6.07 -10.61 32.70
N ILE A 391 5.44 -9.71 31.96
CA ILE A 391 5.37 -8.29 32.30
C ILE A 391 4.41 -8.02 33.47
N HIS A 392 3.30 -8.75 33.55
CA HIS A 392 2.42 -8.74 34.73
C HIS A 392 3.15 -9.18 36.00
N LYS A 393 4.02 -10.20 35.94
CA LYS A 393 4.86 -10.63 37.08
C LYS A 393 5.89 -9.59 37.54
N LEU A 394 6.33 -8.69 36.65
CA LEU A 394 7.18 -7.54 37.01
C LEU A 394 6.38 -6.38 37.62
N GLY A 395 5.05 -6.37 37.47
CA GLY A 395 4.19 -5.29 37.96
C GLY A 395 4.18 -4.02 37.09
N VAL A 396 4.68 -4.07 35.85
CA VAL A 396 4.78 -2.91 34.95
C VAL A 396 3.79 -2.99 33.78
N GLN A 397 3.47 -1.85 33.17
CA GLN A 397 2.54 -1.80 32.04
C GLN A 397 3.23 -2.24 30.73
N LEU A 398 2.60 -3.13 29.96
CA LEU A 398 3.04 -3.46 28.60
C LEU A 398 2.46 -2.44 27.61
N ARG A 399 3.32 -1.76 26.84
CA ARG A 399 2.96 -0.90 25.70
C ARG A 399 3.46 -1.54 24.39
N PRO A 400 2.77 -2.54 23.82
CA PRO A 400 3.33 -3.32 22.73
C PRO A 400 3.58 -2.50 21.47
N HIS A 401 4.67 -2.81 20.75
CA HIS A 401 5.07 -2.08 19.56
C HIS A 401 4.62 -2.77 18.26
N MET A 402 3.69 -2.11 17.57
CA MET A 402 2.92 -2.65 16.44
C MET A 402 3.71 -2.91 15.15
N LYS A 403 4.92 -2.36 15.02
CA LYS A 403 5.63 -2.24 13.73
C LYS A 403 5.98 -3.57 13.05
N THR A 404 6.02 -4.67 13.81
CA THR A 404 6.39 -6.00 13.30
C THR A 404 5.29 -6.63 12.46
N HIS A 405 4.03 -6.37 12.80
CA HIS A 405 2.87 -6.98 12.14
C HIS A 405 1.99 -5.92 11.46
N LYS A 406 1.79 -4.74 12.07
CA LYS A 406 0.92 -3.66 11.55
C LYS A 406 -0.53 -4.06 11.26
N THR A 407 -0.99 -5.16 11.85
CA THR A 407 -2.35 -5.73 11.77
C THR A 407 -3.16 -5.42 13.03
N LEU A 408 -4.49 -5.48 12.95
CA LEU A 408 -5.40 -5.28 14.09
C LEU A 408 -5.46 -6.51 15.00
N GLU A 409 -5.29 -7.69 14.41
CA GLU A 409 -5.52 -8.99 15.02
C GLU A 409 -4.40 -9.33 16.01
N CYS A 410 -3.14 -9.11 15.63
CA CYS A 410 -2.02 -9.16 16.57
C CYS A 410 -2.06 -8.02 17.59
N ALA A 411 -2.57 -6.83 17.23
CA ALA A 411 -2.71 -5.72 18.18
C ALA A 411 -3.75 -6.05 19.27
N ASP A 412 -4.89 -6.66 18.90
CA ASP A 412 -5.90 -7.14 19.84
C ASP A 412 -5.29 -8.23 20.75
N ILE A 413 -4.49 -9.17 20.21
CA ILE A 413 -3.79 -10.19 21.02
C ILE A 413 -2.79 -9.54 22.01
N MET A 414 -1.92 -8.65 21.53
CA MET A 414 -0.85 -8.03 22.35
C MET A 414 -1.41 -7.07 23.42
N THR A 415 -2.60 -6.49 23.19
CA THR A 415 -3.27 -5.58 24.15
C THR A 415 -4.34 -6.25 25.01
N GLY A 416 -4.52 -7.58 24.89
CA GLY A 416 -5.59 -8.31 25.59
C GLY A 416 -7.00 -7.85 25.20
N GLY A 417 -7.18 -7.34 23.99
CA GLY A 417 -8.43 -6.75 23.48
C GLY A 417 -8.74 -5.35 24.01
N SER A 418 -7.89 -4.76 24.85
CA SER A 418 -8.14 -3.43 25.43
C SER A 418 -8.07 -2.28 24.42
N ARG A 419 -7.38 -2.48 23.28
CA ARG A 419 -7.14 -1.48 22.23
C ARG A 419 -6.53 -0.17 22.73
N ARG A 420 -5.76 -0.24 23.81
CA ARG A 420 -5.08 0.92 24.40
C ARG A 420 -3.61 0.63 24.63
N CYS A 421 -2.85 1.71 24.84
CA CYS A 421 -1.44 1.67 25.23
C CYS A 421 -0.58 0.95 24.19
N ILE A 422 -0.44 1.52 22.98
CA ILE A 422 0.36 0.92 21.89
C ILE A 422 1.51 1.84 21.44
N VAL A 423 2.56 1.26 20.86
CA VAL A 423 3.62 2.01 20.16
C VAL A 423 3.55 1.80 18.65
N VAL A 424 3.55 2.89 17.89
CA VAL A 424 3.53 2.91 16.41
C VAL A 424 4.81 3.55 15.85
N SER A 425 5.28 3.06 14.69
CA SER A 425 6.51 3.56 14.03
C SER A 425 6.27 4.61 12.95
N THR A 426 5.01 4.85 12.56
CA THR A 426 4.61 5.81 11.52
C THR A 426 3.27 6.45 11.86
N LEU A 427 2.97 7.61 11.27
CA LEU A 427 1.64 8.20 11.34
C LEU A 427 0.58 7.42 10.53
N ALA A 428 0.99 6.62 9.54
CA ALA A 428 0.08 5.70 8.86
C ALA A 428 -0.42 4.59 9.81
N GLU A 429 0.46 4.05 10.67
CA GLU A 429 0.06 3.18 11.78
C GLU A 429 -0.79 3.93 12.81
N ALA A 430 -0.40 5.14 13.22
CA ALA A 430 -1.16 5.93 14.19
C ALA A 430 -2.61 6.16 13.75
N SER A 431 -2.81 6.61 12.50
CA SER A 431 -4.14 6.78 11.91
C SER A 431 -4.88 5.45 11.79
N PHE A 432 -4.24 4.40 11.25
CA PHE A 432 -4.88 3.09 11.06
C PHE A 432 -5.43 2.50 12.37
N TYR A 433 -4.66 2.54 13.46
CA TYR A 433 -5.13 2.04 14.75
C TYR A 433 -6.22 2.95 15.33
N ALA A 434 -6.03 4.27 15.28
CA ALA A 434 -7.04 5.24 15.72
C ALA A 434 -8.39 5.09 15.00
N ASP A 435 -8.37 4.88 13.68
CA ASP A 435 -9.55 4.68 12.84
C ASP A 435 -10.29 3.37 13.17
N ASN A 436 -9.61 2.42 13.83
CA ASN A 436 -10.16 1.14 14.29
C ASN A 436 -10.43 1.11 15.81
N GLY A 437 -10.54 2.29 16.43
CA GLY A 437 -10.95 2.45 17.82
C GLY A 437 -9.84 2.27 18.86
N TYR A 438 -8.56 2.36 18.47
CA TYR A 438 -7.46 2.41 19.42
C TYR A 438 -7.21 3.83 19.94
N ASP A 439 -6.70 3.92 21.17
CA ASP A 439 -6.36 5.16 21.86
C ASP A 439 -5.14 4.92 22.79
N ASP A 440 -4.59 5.95 23.44
CA ASP A 440 -3.29 5.85 24.15
C ASP A 440 -2.18 5.31 23.21
N ILE A 441 -1.98 6.03 22.10
CA ILE A 441 -1.07 5.68 21.02
C ILE A 441 0.20 6.53 21.12
N LEU A 442 1.36 5.90 21.28
CA LEU A 442 2.68 6.55 21.26
C LEU A 442 3.32 6.44 19.88
N TYR A 443 3.54 7.58 19.21
CA TYR A 443 4.38 7.65 18.02
C TYR A 443 5.85 7.73 18.44
N ALA A 444 6.50 6.58 18.59
CA ALA A 444 7.87 6.48 19.11
C ALA A 444 8.95 6.78 18.05
N TYR A 445 8.90 7.99 17.51
CA TYR A 445 9.81 8.51 16.51
C TYR A 445 10.07 9.99 16.78
N PRO A 446 11.32 10.49 16.73
CA PRO A 446 11.61 11.91 16.93
C PRO A 446 10.78 12.78 16.00
N LEU A 447 10.00 13.71 16.56
CA LEU A 447 8.96 14.47 15.86
C LEU A 447 9.47 15.14 14.57
N PRO A 448 9.02 14.69 13.38
CA PRO A 448 9.39 15.32 12.12
C PRO A 448 8.63 16.64 11.93
N PHE A 449 9.35 17.72 11.62
CA PHE A 449 8.76 19.06 11.55
C PHE A 449 7.67 19.17 10.46
N ASP A 450 7.81 18.43 9.35
CA ASP A 450 6.83 18.33 8.27
C ASP A 450 5.50 17.65 8.67
N LYS A 451 5.44 17.07 9.88
CA LYS A 451 4.31 16.24 10.36
C LYS A 451 3.64 16.78 11.61
N VAL A 452 4.07 17.94 12.12
CA VAL A 452 3.53 18.56 13.35
C VAL A 452 2.02 18.75 13.25
N GLU A 453 1.50 19.24 12.11
CA GLU A 453 0.05 19.40 11.92
C GLU A 453 -0.72 18.08 12.02
N ARG A 454 -0.20 16.99 11.43
CA ARG A 454 -0.81 15.65 11.49
C ARG A 454 -0.75 15.04 12.89
N CYS A 455 0.33 15.31 13.62
CA CYS A 455 0.40 14.98 15.04
C CYS A 455 -0.61 15.80 15.86
N ALA A 456 -0.91 17.04 15.46
CA ALA A 456 -1.90 17.88 16.12
C ALA A 456 -3.32 17.37 15.85
N GLU A 457 -3.65 17.01 14.61
CA GLU A 457 -4.91 16.35 14.24
C GLU A 457 -5.16 15.07 15.07
N LEU A 458 -4.14 14.23 15.24
CA LEU A 458 -4.24 13.00 16.04
C LEU A 458 -4.39 13.29 17.54
N SER A 459 -3.66 14.28 18.08
CA SER A 459 -3.84 14.75 19.47
C SER A 459 -5.21 15.38 19.71
N GLU A 460 -5.72 16.15 18.75
CA GLU A 460 -7.05 16.77 18.79
C GLU A 460 -8.15 15.71 18.69
N ARG A 461 -7.94 14.61 17.97
CA ARG A 461 -8.91 13.52 17.80
C ARG A 461 -8.92 12.48 18.93
N LEU A 462 -7.77 11.99 19.37
CA LEU A 462 -7.65 10.92 20.37
C LEU A 462 -7.74 11.47 21.81
N SER A 463 -8.03 10.62 22.80
CA SER A 463 -7.95 11.04 24.21
C SER A 463 -6.49 11.15 24.65
N LEU A 464 -5.65 10.23 24.17
CA LEU A 464 -4.20 10.19 24.42
C LEU A 464 -3.46 9.81 23.13
N PHE A 465 -2.92 10.82 22.44
CA PHE A 465 -1.88 10.64 21.44
C PHE A 465 -0.59 11.23 21.98
N HIS A 466 0.51 10.47 21.91
CA HIS A 466 1.80 10.88 22.44
C HIS A 466 2.84 11.02 21.34
N VAL A 467 3.64 12.08 21.40
CA VAL A 467 4.77 12.33 20.49
C VAL A 467 6.10 12.24 21.24
N VAL A 468 7.18 11.99 20.51
CA VAL A 468 8.54 11.88 21.06
C VAL A 468 9.42 13.04 20.60
N VAL A 469 10.17 13.64 21.54
CA VAL A 469 11.17 14.68 21.26
C VAL A 469 12.52 14.35 21.89
N ASP A 470 13.62 14.73 21.23
CA ASP A 470 15.00 14.61 21.73
C ASP A 470 15.80 15.93 21.62
N ASN A 471 15.17 17.00 21.14
CA ASN A 471 15.84 18.26 20.88
C ASN A 471 14.91 19.47 21.05
N ARG A 472 15.50 20.64 21.28
CA ARG A 472 14.80 21.91 21.49
C ARG A 472 13.98 22.38 20.28
N LEU A 473 14.42 22.08 19.04
CA LEU A 473 13.71 22.53 17.84
C LEU A 473 12.35 21.82 17.71
N ALA A 474 12.29 20.52 18.01
CA ALA A 474 11.03 19.77 18.07
C ALA A 474 10.06 20.37 19.11
N LEU A 475 10.55 20.77 20.28
CA LEU A 475 9.73 21.47 21.28
C LEU A 475 9.23 22.84 20.77
N GLN A 476 10.06 23.61 20.07
CA GLN A 476 9.66 24.89 19.47
C GLN A 476 8.55 24.72 18.41
N GLU A 477 8.59 23.65 17.61
CA GLU A 477 7.49 23.34 16.67
C GLU A 477 6.17 23.03 17.38
N LEU A 478 6.19 22.28 18.49
CA LEU A 478 5.00 22.04 19.31
C LEU A 478 4.43 23.34 19.90
N LYS A 479 5.30 24.29 20.30
CA LYS A 479 4.91 25.62 20.78
C LYS A 479 4.32 26.50 19.68
N ARG A 480 4.82 26.39 18.44
CA ARG A 480 4.29 27.11 17.26
C ARG A 480 2.92 26.60 16.84
N ARG A 481 2.63 25.30 17.05
CA ARG A 481 1.31 24.70 16.80
C ARG A 481 0.65 24.25 18.12
N PRO A 482 0.09 25.17 18.93
CA PRO A 482 -0.72 24.79 20.09
C PRO A 482 -1.93 23.98 19.64
N LEU A 483 -2.38 23.03 20.48
CA LEU A 483 -3.57 22.23 20.20
C LEU A 483 -4.86 23.01 20.45
N LYS A 484 -5.90 22.70 19.70
CA LYS A 484 -7.23 23.32 19.84
C LYS A 484 -7.95 22.80 21.10
N GLN A 485 -9.02 23.51 21.48
CA GLN A 485 -9.98 23.10 22.53
C GLN A 485 -9.36 22.86 23.93
N GLY A 486 -8.25 23.54 24.25
CA GLY A 486 -7.59 23.42 25.55
C GLY A 486 -6.83 22.11 25.78
N LYS A 487 -6.67 21.28 24.73
CA LYS A 487 -5.78 20.11 24.80
C LYS A 487 -4.32 20.53 24.92
N VAL A 488 -3.51 19.64 25.47
CA VAL A 488 -2.05 19.82 25.64
C VAL A 488 -1.31 18.68 24.95
N TRP A 489 -0.14 18.98 24.39
CA TRP A 489 0.72 17.99 23.76
C TRP A 489 1.25 17.00 24.80
N LYS A 490 0.96 15.71 24.64
CA LYS A 490 1.51 14.66 25.49
C LYS A 490 2.87 14.22 24.93
N VAL A 491 3.95 14.59 25.61
CA VAL A 491 5.33 14.48 25.11
C VAL A 491 6.14 13.51 25.94
N TRP A 492 6.84 12.59 25.27
CA TRP A 492 7.90 11.78 25.89
C TRP A 492 9.26 12.30 25.44
N MET A 493 10.18 12.49 26.39
CA MET A 493 11.56 12.81 26.05
C MET A 493 12.32 11.52 25.74
N LYS A 494 12.96 11.46 24.57
CA LYS A 494 13.80 10.35 24.15
C LYS A 494 15.20 10.51 24.74
N LEU A 495 15.58 9.56 25.59
CA LEU A 495 16.93 9.43 26.13
C LEU A 495 17.72 8.41 25.30
N ASP A 496 18.99 8.70 25.00
CA ASP A 496 19.95 7.70 24.52
C ASP A 496 20.75 7.16 25.72
N CYS A 497 20.66 5.83 25.89
CA CYS A 497 21.31 5.05 26.93
C CYS A 497 22.30 4.11 26.23
N ASP A 498 23.30 4.70 25.58
CA ASP A 498 24.34 4.03 24.79
C ASP A 498 23.81 3.09 23.70
N ASN A 499 22.65 3.40 23.14
CA ASN A 499 22.08 2.72 21.98
C ASN A 499 22.53 3.36 20.65
N GLY A 500 22.98 4.62 20.65
CA GLY A 500 23.68 5.25 19.54
C GLY A 500 22.82 5.44 18.29
N ARG A 501 21.57 5.91 18.45
CA ARG A 501 20.62 6.03 17.32
C ARG A 501 19.84 7.34 17.29
N ALA A 502 19.20 7.69 18.39
CA ALA A 502 18.33 8.85 18.56
C ALA A 502 17.98 9.01 20.04
N GLY A 503 17.74 10.25 20.46
CA GLY A 503 17.72 10.61 21.87
C GLY A 503 18.90 11.48 22.26
N ILE A 504 18.68 12.29 23.30
CA ILE A 504 19.75 13.06 23.93
C ILE A 504 20.56 12.14 24.86
N PRO A 505 21.91 12.14 24.83
CA PRO A 505 22.70 11.25 25.67
C PRO A 505 22.43 11.47 27.17
N HIS A 506 22.25 10.39 27.94
CA HIS A 506 21.92 10.47 29.37
C HIS A 506 22.97 11.18 30.25
N CYS A 507 24.19 11.29 29.74
CA CYS A 507 25.34 11.94 30.37
C CYS A 507 25.44 13.43 30.04
N ASP A 508 24.76 13.91 28.99
CA ASP A 508 24.76 15.31 28.59
C ASP A 508 23.89 16.14 29.54
N PRO A 509 24.41 17.21 30.18
CA PRO A 509 23.61 18.14 30.97
C PRO A 509 22.40 18.72 30.21
N ALA A 510 22.48 18.84 28.88
CA ALA A 510 21.38 19.29 28.04
C ALA A 510 20.16 18.35 28.10
N ALA A 511 20.32 17.08 28.49
CA ALA A 511 19.20 16.15 28.70
C ALA A 511 18.27 16.61 29.83
N LEU A 512 18.84 16.96 30.99
CA LEU A 512 18.06 17.48 32.13
C LEU A 512 17.45 18.85 31.79
N GLN A 513 18.22 19.70 31.13
CA GLN A 513 17.77 21.03 30.69
C GLN A 513 16.60 20.95 29.69
N LEU A 514 16.62 20.01 28.74
CA LEU A 514 15.50 19.77 27.83
C LEU A 514 14.26 19.27 28.57
N ALA A 515 14.41 18.39 29.56
CA ALA A 515 13.29 17.90 30.35
C ALA A 515 12.60 19.04 31.14
N LEU A 516 13.38 19.94 31.74
CA LEU A 516 12.88 21.17 32.38
C LEU A 516 12.16 22.08 31.38
N GLU A 517 12.73 22.30 30.19
CA GLU A 517 12.09 23.12 29.15
C GLU A 517 10.77 22.54 28.63
N ILE A 518 10.63 21.21 28.56
CA ILE A 518 9.36 20.55 28.23
C ILE A 518 8.36 20.72 29.38
N TRP A 519 8.80 20.52 30.63
CA TRP A 519 7.97 20.63 31.85
C TRP A 519 7.40 22.04 32.06
N ASP A 520 8.21 23.08 31.86
CA ASP A 520 7.81 24.49 32.05
C ASP A 520 7.05 25.08 30.84
N THR A 521 6.88 24.32 29.74
CA THR A 521 6.22 24.83 28.53
C THR A 521 4.70 24.70 28.60
N THR A 522 4.01 25.83 28.75
CA THR A 522 2.55 25.93 28.62
C THR A 522 2.04 25.29 27.32
N GLY A 523 1.01 24.44 27.44
CA GLY A 523 0.43 23.70 26.30
C GLY A 523 1.14 22.38 25.97
N VAL A 524 2.18 22.02 26.70
CA VAL A 524 2.91 20.75 26.60
C VAL A 524 2.93 20.08 27.98
N GLU A 525 2.91 18.75 28.00
CA GLU A 525 2.97 17.94 29.21
C GLU A 525 4.02 16.84 29.03
N LEU A 526 5.05 16.85 29.89
CA LEU A 526 6.07 15.80 29.92
C LEU A 526 5.47 14.53 30.53
N MET A 527 5.11 13.57 29.69
CA MET A 527 4.54 12.28 30.11
C MET A 527 5.58 11.36 30.72
N GLY A 528 6.83 11.44 30.27
CA GLY A 528 7.87 10.51 30.71
C GLY A 528 9.12 10.46 29.83
N ILE A 529 10.01 9.56 30.22
CA ILE A 529 11.28 9.28 29.57
C ILE A 529 11.20 7.95 28.80
N TYR A 530 11.58 7.98 27.52
CA TYR A 530 11.53 6.84 26.61
C TYR A 530 12.94 6.44 26.14
N ALA A 531 13.50 5.36 26.66
CA ALA A 531 14.75 4.76 26.20
C ALA A 531 14.48 3.52 25.33
N HIS A 532 15.43 3.09 24.50
CA HIS A 532 15.26 1.86 23.72
C HIS A 532 16.60 1.16 23.58
N CYS A 533 16.74 0.01 24.22
CA CYS A 533 17.93 -0.84 24.25
C CYS A 533 18.07 -1.67 22.96
N GLY A 534 18.16 -1.01 21.80
CA GLY A 534 18.42 -1.67 20.51
C GLY A 534 19.83 -2.26 20.39
N ASN A 535 20.77 -1.81 21.21
CA ASN A 535 22.07 -2.45 21.46
C ASN A 535 21.96 -3.94 21.85
N THR A 536 20.86 -4.37 22.47
CA THR A 536 20.59 -5.82 22.73
C THR A 536 20.56 -6.71 21.48
N TYR A 537 20.41 -6.15 20.27
CA TYR A 537 20.48 -6.91 19.02
C TYR A 537 21.91 -7.32 18.63
N ALA A 538 22.93 -6.84 19.35
CA ALA A 538 24.33 -7.28 19.23
C ALA A 538 24.73 -8.33 20.28
N CYS A 539 23.86 -8.62 21.27
CA CYS A 539 24.14 -9.59 22.33
C CYS A 539 24.12 -11.04 21.82
N GLN A 540 24.86 -11.89 22.52
CA GLN A 540 24.86 -13.34 22.37
C GLN A 540 24.58 -14.00 23.72
N GLY A 541 23.39 -14.57 23.87
CA GLY A 541 22.95 -15.26 25.06
C GLY A 541 22.31 -14.37 26.13
N GLU A 542 21.56 -15.03 27.01
CA GLU A 542 20.73 -14.43 28.06
C GLU A 542 21.49 -13.47 28.98
N GLU A 543 22.72 -13.82 29.39
CA GLU A 543 23.51 -12.99 30.31
C GLU A 543 23.88 -11.63 29.72
N GLN A 544 24.31 -11.58 28.44
CA GLN A 544 24.61 -10.30 27.78
C GLN A 544 23.35 -9.45 27.59
N ILE A 545 22.20 -10.09 27.30
CA ILE A 545 20.90 -9.40 27.20
C ILE A 545 20.53 -8.77 28.55
N LYS A 546 20.69 -9.51 29.66
CA LYS A 546 20.45 -9.01 31.02
C LYS A 546 21.38 -7.87 31.39
N THR A 547 22.68 -7.96 31.07
CA THR A 547 23.63 -6.87 31.32
C THR A 547 23.17 -5.57 30.67
N VAL A 548 22.88 -5.59 29.36
CA VAL A 548 22.44 -4.41 28.62
C VAL A 548 21.06 -3.91 29.08
N ALA A 549 20.15 -4.82 29.47
CA ALA A 549 18.86 -4.47 30.06
C ALA A 549 19.03 -3.78 31.41
N GLN A 550 19.93 -4.27 32.27
CA GLN A 550 20.26 -3.68 33.57
C GLN A 550 20.92 -2.32 33.41
N GLU A 551 21.91 -2.17 32.54
CA GLU A 551 22.58 -0.89 32.24
C GLU A 551 21.57 0.16 31.78
N THR A 552 20.72 -0.18 30.80
CA THR A 552 19.66 0.72 30.30
C THR A 552 18.67 1.10 31.42
N THR A 553 18.27 0.13 32.25
CA THR A 553 17.34 0.35 33.37
C THR A 553 17.95 1.28 34.40
N THR A 554 19.18 1.00 34.85
CA THR A 554 19.94 1.81 35.79
C THR A 554 20.10 3.25 35.29
N ILE A 555 20.47 3.45 34.03
CA ILE A 555 20.62 4.78 33.42
C ILE A 555 19.30 5.55 33.46
N VAL A 556 18.19 4.93 33.08
CA VAL A 556 16.88 5.58 33.10
C VAL A 556 16.45 5.91 34.53
N LEU A 557 16.59 4.98 35.50
CA LEU A 557 16.23 5.23 36.90
C LEU A 557 17.07 6.34 37.53
N GLN A 558 18.39 6.36 37.26
CA GLN A 558 19.26 7.47 37.67
C GLN A 558 18.83 8.81 37.06
N PHE A 559 18.37 8.81 35.80
CA PHE A 559 17.84 10.01 35.17
C PHE A 559 16.51 10.45 35.78
N MET A 560 15.62 9.51 36.16
CA MET A 560 14.37 9.82 36.88
C MET A 560 14.63 10.45 38.26
N GLU A 561 15.65 9.99 39.00
CA GLU A 561 16.04 10.65 40.26
C GLU A 561 16.65 12.05 40.02
N LYS A 562 17.37 12.30 38.91
CA LYS A 562 17.78 13.67 38.52
C LYS A 562 16.58 14.59 38.28
N LEU A 563 15.54 14.10 37.58
CA LEU A 563 14.30 14.86 37.34
C LEU A 563 13.60 15.21 38.66
N LYS A 564 13.45 14.24 39.55
CA LYS A 564 12.85 14.39 40.87
C LYS A 564 13.61 15.37 41.76
N ALA A 565 14.95 15.32 41.74
CA ALA A 565 15.80 16.29 42.44
C ALA A 565 15.67 17.72 41.86
N ALA A 566 15.37 17.85 40.57
CA ALA A 566 15.07 19.11 39.90
C ALA A 566 13.59 19.56 40.04
N GLY A 567 12.76 18.83 40.80
CA GLY A 567 11.35 19.19 41.06
C GLY A 567 10.33 18.59 40.08
N ILE A 568 10.76 17.86 39.05
CA ILE A 568 9.88 17.17 38.10
C ILE A 568 9.40 15.85 38.73
N GLN A 569 8.09 15.70 38.93
CA GLN A 569 7.48 14.54 39.59
C GLN A 569 6.29 13.99 38.79
N GLY A 570 5.91 12.74 39.02
CA GLY A 570 4.75 12.10 38.38
C GLY A 570 4.95 11.68 36.92
N VAL A 571 6.13 11.92 36.33
CA VAL A 571 6.48 11.50 34.98
C VAL A 571 6.80 10.00 34.93
N LYS A 572 6.53 9.34 33.80
CA LYS A 572 6.73 7.90 33.58
C LYS A 572 8.14 7.55 33.07
N SER A 573 8.51 6.28 33.17
CA SER A 573 9.71 5.69 32.55
C SER A 573 9.34 4.50 31.67
N SER A 574 9.88 4.45 30.45
CA SER A 574 9.58 3.44 29.42
C SER A 574 10.85 2.96 28.73
N ILE A 575 11.13 1.65 28.78
CA ILE A 575 12.24 1.02 28.04
C ILE A 575 11.79 -0.23 27.29
N GLY A 576 12.64 -0.77 26.42
CA GLY A 576 12.52 -2.17 26.04
C GLY A 576 12.89 -2.50 24.61
N SER A 577 13.36 -3.74 24.46
CA SER A 577 13.52 -4.46 23.22
C SER A 577 12.89 -5.85 23.39
N THR A 578 12.67 -6.57 22.30
CA THR A 578 12.25 -7.98 22.42
C THR A 578 13.26 -8.83 23.21
N PRO A 579 14.58 -8.74 22.98
CA PRO A 579 15.56 -9.40 23.85
C PRO A 579 15.39 -9.06 25.34
N SER A 580 15.41 -7.77 25.72
CA SER A 580 15.38 -7.38 27.14
C SER A 580 14.08 -7.78 27.84
N CYS A 581 12.96 -7.77 27.11
CA CYS A 581 11.66 -8.14 27.67
C CYS A 581 11.40 -9.65 27.63
N SER A 582 12.16 -10.43 26.84
CA SER A 582 12.18 -11.89 26.96
C SER A 582 12.94 -12.35 28.20
N HIS A 583 14.01 -11.63 28.56
CA HIS A 583 14.90 -11.89 29.70
C HIS A 583 15.03 -10.67 30.64
N PRO A 584 13.95 -10.27 31.32
CA PRO A 584 13.92 -9.07 32.12
C PRO A 584 14.75 -9.21 33.39
N VAL A 585 15.28 -8.09 33.87
CA VAL A 585 15.98 -7.97 35.15
C VAL A 585 15.05 -7.41 36.23
N PRO A 586 15.26 -7.73 37.53
CA PRO A 586 14.36 -7.32 38.61
C PRO A 586 14.10 -5.82 38.66
N ASP A 587 15.12 -5.00 38.40
CA ASP A 587 15.03 -3.54 38.44
C ASP A 587 14.07 -2.95 37.40
N MET A 588 13.70 -3.71 36.36
CA MET A 588 12.66 -3.28 35.42
C MET A 588 11.31 -3.11 36.11
N ALA A 589 11.08 -3.74 37.28
CA ALA A 589 9.88 -3.53 38.11
C ALA A 589 9.78 -2.11 38.70
N MET A 590 10.85 -1.31 38.68
CA MET A 590 10.84 0.11 39.07
C MET A 590 10.47 1.05 37.92
N LEU A 591 10.24 0.52 36.71
CA LEU A 591 9.81 1.29 35.54
C LEU A 591 8.28 1.41 35.48
N SER A 592 7.76 2.39 34.75
CA SER A 592 6.31 2.52 34.55
C SER A 592 5.79 1.55 33.49
N GLU A 593 6.51 1.41 32.37
CA GLU A 593 6.10 0.58 31.24
C GLU A 593 7.28 -0.02 30.45
N VAL A 594 7.00 -1.05 29.66
CA VAL A 594 7.94 -1.61 28.67
C VAL A 594 7.31 -1.80 27.29
N HIS A 595 8.12 -1.69 26.23
CA HIS A 595 7.63 -1.60 24.84
C HIS A 595 8.25 -2.57 23.79
N PRO A 596 8.31 -3.89 24.05
CA PRO A 596 8.72 -4.87 23.04
C PRO A 596 7.67 -5.00 21.90
N GLY A 597 8.04 -5.61 20.77
CA GLY A 597 7.11 -5.78 19.64
C GLY A 597 7.37 -7.01 18.77
N ASN A 598 8.63 -7.27 18.42
CA ASN A 598 9.02 -8.39 17.55
C ASN A 598 8.59 -9.76 18.10
N TYR A 599 8.55 -9.90 19.43
CA TYR A 599 8.22 -11.12 20.17
C TYR A 599 6.93 -11.81 19.72
N ILE A 600 5.95 -11.07 19.18
CA ILE A 600 4.68 -11.66 18.73
C ILE A 600 4.88 -12.71 17.63
N PHE A 601 5.89 -12.51 16.78
CA PHE A 601 6.31 -13.48 15.76
C PHE A 601 7.64 -14.17 16.09
N TYR A 602 8.58 -13.47 16.74
CA TYR A 602 10.01 -13.81 16.77
C TYR A 602 10.59 -14.06 15.36
N ASP A 603 11.89 -14.35 15.27
CA ASP A 603 12.58 -14.68 14.03
C ASP A 603 13.91 -15.41 14.33
N VAL A 604 14.64 -15.79 13.28
CA VAL A 604 15.94 -16.47 13.44
C VAL A 604 16.95 -15.56 14.14
N GLN A 605 16.91 -14.24 13.92
CA GLN A 605 17.78 -13.30 14.66
C GLN A 605 17.52 -13.37 16.16
N GLN A 606 16.25 -13.33 16.60
CA GLN A 606 15.90 -13.47 18.02
C GLN A 606 16.34 -14.83 18.60
N SER A 607 16.20 -15.91 17.85
CA SER A 607 16.68 -17.23 18.29
C SER A 607 18.21 -17.31 18.42
N LEU A 608 18.96 -16.58 17.59
CA LEU A 608 20.43 -16.50 17.67
C LEU A 608 20.93 -15.57 18.77
N ILE A 609 20.23 -14.47 19.03
CA ILE A 609 20.49 -13.59 20.19
C ILE A 609 20.23 -14.37 21.49
N GLY A 610 19.27 -15.30 21.48
CA GLY A 610 18.85 -16.09 22.64
C GLY A 610 17.54 -15.61 23.28
N SER A 611 16.83 -14.67 22.66
CA SER A 611 15.55 -14.12 23.14
C SER A 611 14.40 -15.13 23.13
N CYS A 612 14.50 -16.16 22.29
CA CYS A 612 13.50 -17.22 22.12
C CYS A 612 14.15 -18.51 21.64
N ARG A 613 13.38 -19.59 21.57
CA ARG A 613 13.75 -20.81 20.86
C ARG A 613 13.27 -20.73 19.41
N LEU A 614 13.85 -21.57 18.53
CA LEU A 614 13.43 -21.64 17.13
C LEU A 614 11.98 -22.15 16.97
N GLU A 615 11.50 -22.93 17.94
CA GLU A 615 10.11 -23.42 18.01
C GLU A 615 9.08 -22.29 18.24
N ASP A 616 9.48 -21.18 18.88
CA ASP A 616 8.62 -20.02 19.18
C ASP A 616 8.40 -19.12 17.95
N VAL A 617 9.25 -19.24 16.92
CA VAL A 617 9.15 -18.44 15.69
C VAL A 617 7.87 -18.82 14.96
N ALA A 618 6.92 -17.89 14.90
CA ALA A 618 5.58 -18.06 14.35
C ALA A 618 5.49 -17.78 12.84
N VAL A 619 6.47 -17.07 12.27
CA VAL A 619 6.48 -16.63 10.88
C VAL A 619 7.25 -17.60 9.97
N ARG A 620 6.71 -17.89 8.78
CA ARG A 620 7.43 -18.55 7.67
C ARG A 620 7.08 -17.89 6.33
N VAL A 621 8.00 -17.90 5.37
CA VAL A 621 7.68 -17.70 3.96
C VAL A 621 7.65 -19.07 3.28
N LEU A 622 6.50 -19.43 2.71
CA LEU A 622 6.38 -20.57 1.81
C LEU A 622 7.02 -20.24 0.47
N THR A 623 7.69 -21.23 -0.11
CA THR A 623 8.23 -21.16 -1.47
C THR A 623 8.18 -22.53 -2.12
N ARG A 624 8.05 -22.59 -3.45
CA ARG A 624 8.17 -23.83 -4.23
C ARG A 624 9.50 -23.93 -4.95
N VAL A 625 9.99 -25.16 -5.08
CA VAL A 625 11.12 -25.49 -5.96
C VAL A 625 10.64 -25.40 -7.41
N ILE A 626 11.17 -24.43 -8.16
CA ILE A 626 10.79 -24.13 -9.55
C ILE A 626 11.86 -24.51 -10.58
N GLY A 627 13.06 -24.91 -10.15
CA GLY A 627 14.10 -25.36 -11.06
C GLY A 627 15.22 -26.15 -10.40
N HIS A 628 15.80 -27.08 -11.15
CA HIS A 628 16.98 -27.87 -10.75
C HIS A 628 18.17 -27.49 -11.62
N TYR A 629 19.33 -27.25 -11.01
CA TYR A 629 20.57 -26.92 -11.73
C TYR A 629 21.72 -27.83 -11.28
N PRO A 630 21.76 -29.11 -11.72
CA PRO A 630 22.77 -30.09 -11.30
C PRO A 630 24.22 -29.63 -11.53
N HIS A 631 24.47 -28.94 -12.65
CA HIS A 631 25.79 -28.38 -12.99
C HIS A 631 26.30 -27.31 -12.00
N ARG A 632 25.44 -26.80 -11.11
CA ARG A 632 25.77 -25.84 -10.03
C ARG A 632 25.33 -26.33 -8.64
N ASN A 633 24.92 -27.60 -8.50
CA ASN A 633 24.46 -28.20 -7.24
C ASN A 633 23.34 -27.40 -6.53
N GLN A 634 22.42 -26.82 -7.30
CA GLN A 634 21.46 -25.80 -6.82
C GLN A 634 20.00 -26.09 -7.18
N LEU A 635 19.10 -25.78 -6.24
CA LEU A 635 17.68 -25.53 -6.50
C LEU A 635 17.45 -24.04 -6.79
N LEU A 636 16.44 -23.75 -7.59
CA LEU A 636 15.84 -22.44 -7.74
C LEU A 636 14.45 -22.49 -7.08
N VAL A 637 14.15 -21.50 -6.25
CA VAL A 637 12.88 -21.36 -5.54
C VAL A 637 12.21 -20.02 -5.88
N ASP A 638 10.88 -19.96 -5.84
CA ASP A 638 10.08 -18.78 -6.18
C ASP A 638 10.03 -17.68 -5.10
N CYS A 639 10.97 -17.69 -4.15
CA CYS A 639 11.12 -16.68 -3.12
C CYS A 639 12.43 -15.90 -3.29
N GLY A 640 12.34 -14.71 -3.89
CA GLY A 640 13.41 -13.73 -3.88
C GLY A 640 13.28 -12.69 -2.76
N TRP A 641 14.03 -11.59 -2.85
CA TRP A 641 14.04 -10.55 -1.81
C TRP A 641 12.71 -9.78 -1.72
N THR A 642 11.85 -9.80 -2.73
CA THR A 642 10.48 -9.25 -2.66
C THR A 642 9.55 -10.02 -1.74
N ALA A 643 9.89 -11.26 -1.38
CA ALA A 643 9.13 -12.08 -0.43
C ALA A 643 9.85 -12.25 0.91
N LEU A 644 11.19 -12.17 0.96
CA LEU A 644 11.95 -12.40 2.20
C LEU A 644 12.52 -11.11 2.84
N SER A 645 12.60 -10.01 2.09
CA SER A 645 13.56 -8.90 2.27
C SER A 645 15.01 -9.33 2.01
N HIS A 646 15.97 -8.40 2.16
CA HIS A 646 17.40 -8.64 1.96
C HIS A 646 18.20 -8.74 3.28
N ASP A 647 17.50 -8.75 4.43
CA ASP A 647 18.11 -8.85 5.77
C ASP A 647 18.68 -10.25 6.04
N GLY A 648 19.61 -10.37 6.97
CA GLY A 648 20.30 -11.64 7.31
C GLY A 648 21.41 -12.07 6.36
N GLY A 649 21.54 -11.46 5.18
CA GLY A 649 22.59 -11.78 4.21
C GLY A 649 24.00 -11.70 4.82
N GLY A 650 24.71 -12.84 4.82
CA GLY A 650 26.05 -12.96 5.42
C GLY A 650 26.08 -13.06 6.95
N ARG A 651 24.92 -13.10 7.62
CA ARG A 651 24.79 -13.24 9.09
C ARG A 651 24.40 -14.64 9.53
N LEU A 652 23.82 -15.46 8.65
CA LEU A 652 23.56 -16.88 8.89
C LEU A 652 24.51 -17.76 8.05
N PRO A 653 24.99 -18.90 8.58
CA PRO A 653 25.58 -19.96 7.74
C PRO A 653 24.60 -20.47 6.67
N THR A 654 23.29 -20.40 6.95
CA THR A 654 22.20 -20.75 6.03
C THR A 654 21.81 -19.63 5.05
N GLY A 655 22.53 -18.50 5.05
CA GLY A 655 22.27 -17.37 4.15
C GLY A 655 21.23 -16.37 4.69
N TYR A 656 20.06 -16.27 4.05
CA TYR A 656 19.02 -15.28 4.40
C TYR A 656 17.90 -15.81 5.31
N ALA A 657 17.80 -17.14 5.44
CA ALA A 657 16.76 -17.83 6.22
C ALA A 657 17.27 -19.18 6.72
N ILE A 658 16.55 -19.81 7.65
CA ILE A 658 16.64 -21.26 7.91
C ILE A 658 15.55 -21.95 7.09
N ILE A 659 15.90 -23.07 6.43
CA ILE A 659 14.92 -23.90 5.73
C ILE A 659 14.42 -24.95 6.73
N GLU A 660 13.15 -24.85 7.14
CA GLU A 660 12.57 -25.72 8.17
C GLU A 660 12.59 -27.19 7.73
N GLY A 661 13.08 -28.07 8.60
CA GLY A 661 13.29 -29.49 8.31
C GLY A 661 14.57 -29.81 7.54
N HIS A 662 15.28 -28.80 7.01
CA HIS A 662 16.41 -28.95 6.10
C HIS A 662 17.66 -28.19 6.56
N PRO A 663 18.27 -28.55 7.71
CA PRO A 663 19.48 -27.90 8.22
C PRO A 663 20.71 -28.08 7.30
N GLU A 664 20.66 -29.05 6.38
CA GLU A 664 21.68 -29.28 5.35
C GLU A 664 21.65 -28.25 4.21
N LEU A 665 20.60 -27.43 4.10
CA LEU A 665 20.41 -26.46 3.02
C LEU A 665 20.64 -25.00 3.47
N LYS A 666 21.07 -24.18 2.53
CA LYS A 666 21.23 -22.73 2.69
C LYS A 666 20.66 -21.95 1.50
N LEU A 667 19.98 -20.85 1.78
CA LEU A 667 19.52 -19.90 0.77
C LEU A 667 20.67 -18.93 0.45
N LEU A 668 21.50 -19.30 -0.53
CA LEU A 668 22.76 -18.61 -0.84
C LEU A 668 22.56 -17.15 -1.28
N SER A 669 21.61 -16.92 -2.16
CA SER A 669 21.42 -15.64 -2.84
C SER A 669 20.01 -15.50 -3.38
N MET A 670 19.56 -14.25 -3.54
CA MET A 670 18.25 -13.92 -4.10
C MET A 670 18.41 -12.89 -5.21
N THR A 671 17.58 -13.02 -6.25
CA THR A 671 17.21 -11.90 -7.12
C THR A 671 15.88 -11.34 -6.63
N GLN A 672 15.19 -10.53 -7.43
CA GLN A 672 13.89 -9.96 -7.06
C GLN A 672 12.90 -11.06 -6.66
N GLU A 673 12.56 -11.96 -7.58
CA GLU A 673 11.54 -13.02 -7.38
C GLU A 673 12.11 -14.44 -7.22
N HIS A 674 13.43 -14.64 -7.29
CA HIS A 674 14.03 -15.99 -7.24
C HIS A 674 15.07 -16.14 -6.14
N GLY A 675 15.00 -17.24 -5.38
CA GLY A 675 16.01 -17.68 -4.43
C GLY A 675 16.85 -18.83 -5.00
N ARG A 676 18.14 -18.88 -4.66
CA ARG A 676 19.04 -19.99 -4.98
C ARG A 676 19.39 -20.75 -3.71
N VAL A 677 18.98 -22.02 -3.64
CA VAL A 677 19.27 -22.90 -2.51
C VAL A 677 20.34 -23.91 -2.92
N GLU A 678 21.34 -24.09 -2.07
CA GLU A 678 22.39 -25.10 -2.24
C GLU A 678 22.65 -25.80 -0.89
N PRO A 679 23.25 -26.99 -0.86
CA PRO A 679 23.60 -27.62 0.41
C PRO A 679 24.77 -26.88 1.07
N ILE A 680 24.84 -26.91 2.39
CA ILE A 680 25.96 -26.37 3.17
C ILE A 680 27.25 -27.14 2.84
N SER A 681 27.15 -28.45 2.63
CA SER A 681 28.25 -29.32 2.19
C SER A 681 27.74 -30.51 1.37
N GLY A 682 28.62 -31.13 0.58
CA GLY A 682 28.29 -32.31 -0.21
C GLY A 682 27.47 -32.05 -1.47
N LYS A 683 26.77 -33.08 -1.95
CA LYS A 683 25.92 -33.03 -3.15
C LYS A 683 24.45 -33.01 -2.76
N LEU A 684 23.67 -32.21 -3.48
CA LEU A 684 22.22 -32.14 -3.31
C LEU A 684 21.55 -33.38 -3.92
N ASP A 685 20.64 -34.00 -3.17
CA ASP A 685 19.75 -35.02 -3.71
C ASP A 685 18.48 -34.38 -4.30
N PHE A 686 18.50 -34.12 -5.60
CA PHE A 686 17.38 -33.56 -6.35
C PHE A 686 16.08 -34.39 -6.25
N LYS A 687 16.14 -35.68 -5.88
CA LYS A 687 14.94 -36.53 -5.72
C LYS A 687 14.15 -36.20 -4.46
N GLN A 688 14.79 -35.64 -3.44
CA GLN A 688 14.12 -35.21 -2.20
C GLN A 688 13.36 -33.89 -2.38
N PHE A 689 13.71 -33.11 -3.42
CA PHE A 689 13.18 -31.77 -3.67
C PHE A 689 12.59 -31.66 -5.09
N PRO A 690 11.57 -32.47 -5.47
CA PRO A 690 11.01 -32.46 -6.82
C PRO A 690 10.41 -31.09 -7.17
N LEU A 691 10.32 -30.77 -8.47
CA LEU A 691 9.70 -29.52 -8.92
C LEU A 691 8.26 -29.41 -8.40
N GLY A 692 7.91 -28.24 -7.87
CA GLY A 692 6.64 -27.98 -7.18
C GLY A 692 6.64 -28.30 -5.68
N SER A 693 7.68 -28.95 -5.13
CA SER A 693 7.75 -29.22 -3.69
C SER A 693 7.84 -27.93 -2.87
N LEU A 694 7.14 -27.88 -1.75
CA LEU A 694 7.12 -26.74 -0.84
C LEU A 694 8.29 -26.79 0.15
N LEU A 695 8.87 -25.62 0.41
CA LEU A 695 9.81 -25.36 1.48
C LEU A 695 9.29 -24.23 2.37
N LYS A 696 9.59 -24.29 3.67
CA LYS A 696 9.18 -23.31 4.67
C LYS A 696 10.41 -22.55 5.16
N LEU A 697 10.53 -21.27 4.79
CA LEU A 697 11.66 -20.42 5.15
C LEU A 697 11.38 -19.67 6.46
N MET A 698 12.20 -19.85 7.49
CA MET A 698 12.20 -19.01 8.68
C MET A 698 13.03 -17.75 8.38
N PRO A 699 12.43 -16.54 8.34
CA PRO A 699 13.16 -15.32 7.99
C PRO A 699 14.18 -14.95 9.06
N TYR A 700 15.27 -14.28 8.64
CA TYR A 700 16.21 -13.69 9.60
C TYR A 700 15.54 -12.67 10.52
N HIS A 701 14.69 -11.79 9.97
CA HIS A 701 14.09 -10.67 10.70
C HIS A 701 12.62 -10.48 10.32
N ALA A 702 11.70 -10.76 11.25
CA ALA A 702 10.27 -10.80 11.00
C ALA A 702 9.71 -9.46 10.50
N CYS A 703 10.14 -8.33 11.08
CA CYS A 703 9.62 -7.02 10.71
C CYS A 703 9.95 -6.66 9.25
N ALA A 704 11.14 -7.01 8.79
CA ALA A 704 11.59 -6.75 7.42
C ALA A 704 10.83 -7.62 6.42
N THR A 705 10.69 -8.92 6.70
CA THR A 705 9.92 -9.85 5.86
C THR A 705 8.42 -9.51 5.85
N ALA A 706 7.81 -9.24 7.00
CA ALA A 706 6.38 -8.95 7.12
C ALA A 706 5.96 -7.66 6.40
N MET A 707 6.85 -6.68 6.29
CA MET A 707 6.61 -5.46 5.50
C MET A 707 6.45 -5.76 4.00
N MET A 708 7.03 -6.86 3.48
CA MET A 708 6.97 -7.22 2.07
C MET A 708 5.60 -7.77 1.64
N HIS A 709 4.87 -8.46 2.53
CA HIS A 709 3.62 -9.16 2.19
C HIS A 709 2.35 -8.31 2.39
N PRO A 710 1.45 -8.20 1.39
CA PRO A 710 0.24 -7.36 1.48
C PRO A 710 -0.89 -7.99 2.31
N GLY A 711 -0.76 -9.26 2.66
CA GLY A 711 -1.62 -9.98 3.59
C GLY A 711 -0.87 -11.21 4.11
N TYR A 712 -1.26 -11.68 5.29
CA TYR A 712 -0.61 -12.79 6.00
C TYR A 712 -1.59 -13.95 6.09
N PHE A 713 -1.21 -15.14 5.62
CA PHE A 713 -2.05 -16.33 5.70
C PHE A 713 -1.91 -16.98 7.07
N VAL A 714 -2.99 -17.01 7.84
CA VAL A 714 -2.95 -17.43 9.24
C VAL A 714 -3.42 -18.86 9.34
N HIS A 715 -2.66 -19.70 10.04
CA HIS A 715 -2.98 -21.11 10.19
C HIS A 715 -2.92 -21.58 11.64
N SER A 716 -3.64 -22.66 11.92
CA SER A 716 -3.41 -23.55 13.07
C SER A 716 -3.28 -24.96 12.51
N LYS A 717 -2.23 -25.69 12.93
CA LYS A 717 -1.92 -27.06 12.46
C LYS A 717 -2.00 -27.21 10.93
N GLU A 718 -1.32 -26.29 10.23
CA GLU A 718 -1.26 -26.20 8.76
C GLU A 718 -2.59 -25.96 8.02
N LYS A 719 -3.73 -25.85 8.72
CA LYS A 719 -5.02 -25.44 8.15
C LYS A 719 -5.17 -23.91 8.18
N ILE A 720 -5.53 -23.30 7.05
CA ILE A 720 -5.82 -21.86 6.95
C ILE A 720 -7.10 -21.56 7.73
N ILE A 721 -7.04 -20.52 8.57
CA ILE A 721 -8.14 -20.08 9.43
C ILE A 721 -8.49 -18.61 9.24
N ASP A 722 -7.56 -17.78 8.78
CA ASP A 722 -7.76 -16.33 8.61
C ASP A 722 -6.76 -15.72 7.62
N THR A 723 -6.92 -14.45 7.28
CA THR A 723 -5.92 -13.66 6.51
C THR A 723 -5.86 -12.23 7.03
N TRP A 724 -4.76 -11.87 7.68
CA TRP A 724 -4.56 -10.54 8.27
C TRP A 724 -3.99 -9.55 7.26
N LYS A 725 -4.35 -8.28 7.37
CA LYS A 725 -3.91 -7.22 6.44
C LYS A 725 -3.12 -6.12 7.17
N PRO A 726 -1.83 -5.95 6.88
CA PRO A 726 -1.02 -4.91 7.52
C PRO A 726 -1.28 -3.51 6.93
N THR A 727 -1.27 -2.48 7.77
CA THR A 727 -1.10 -1.10 7.29
C THR A 727 0.35 -0.84 6.85
N ARG A 728 0.52 0.08 5.88
CA ARG A 728 1.75 0.24 5.09
C ARG A 728 2.02 1.70 4.76
N GLY A 729 3.29 2.00 4.44
CA GLY A 729 3.72 3.32 3.99
C GLY A 729 3.79 4.38 5.10
N TRP A 730 3.76 5.66 4.69
CA TRP A 730 3.91 6.82 5.57
C TRP A 730 2.90 7.94 5.31
N ARG A 731 2.11 7.86 4.23
CA ARG A 731 1.07 8.83 3.94
C ARG A 731 -0.23 8.41 4.64
N ILE A 732 -0.81 9.35 5.38
CA ILE A 732 -2.23 9.31 5.71
C ILE A 732 -2.97 9.54 4.39
N ALA A 733 -4.01 8.76 4.09
CA ALA A 733 -4.99 9.11 3.07
C ALA A 733 -5.77 10.33 3.61
N ALA A 734 -5.22 11.52 3.36
CA ALA A 734 -5.79 12.75 3.87
C ALA A 734 -7.19 12.92 3.30
N LEU A 735 -8.15 13.15 4.20
CA LEU A 735 -9.50 13.53 3.84
C LEU A 735 -9.43 14.77 2.95
N LEU A 736 -9.78 14.62 1.67
CA LEU A 736 -10.39 15.71 0.90
C LEU A 736 -11.75 15.99 1.55
N LYS A 737 -11.74 16.71 2.67
CA LYS A 737 -12.91 17.38 3.21
C LYS A 737 -13.07 18.68 2.43
N ASP A 738 -14.26 18.85 1.89
CA ASP A 738 -14.74 20.06 1.25
C ASP A 738 -14.28 21.33 1.96
N SER A 739 -13.58 22.19 1.22
CA SER A 739 -13.38 23.60 1.56
C SER A 739 -14.44 24.45 0.84
N SER A 740 -15.72 24.05 0.92
CA SER A 740 -16.84 24.70 0.24
C SER A 740 -17.88 25.31 1.19
N ASP A 741 -17.86 24.96 2.49
CA ASP A 741 -18.63 25.64 3.54
C ASP A 741 -17.76 26.62 4.35
N HIS A 742 -17.66 27.87 3.88
CA HIS A 742 -17.52 29.13 4.68
C HIS A 742 -17.18 30.34 3.79
N LEU A 743 -18.08 30.73 2.88
CA LEU A 743 -18.07 32.06 2.26
C LEU A 743 -19.49 32.61 2.12
N GLN A 744 -20.00 33.23 3.19
CA GLN A 744 -21.06 34.23 3.11
C GLN A 744 -20.68 35.45 3.95
N HIS A 745 -20.93 36.63 3.34
CA HIS A 745 -20.81 38.00 3.83
C HIS A 745 -19.48 38.75 3.61
N PRO A 746 -19.56 40.08 3.35
CA PRO A 746 -18.70 40.74 2.36
C PRO A 746 -17.85 41.89 2.94
N GLU A 747 -16.97 42.45 2.10
CA GLU A 747 -16.32 43.78 2.20
C GLU A 747 -15.66 44.12 3.57
N GLU A 748 -14.33 44.26 3.68
CA GLU A 748 -13.59 45.37 3.09
C GLU A 748 -12.06 45.14 3.05
N SER A 749 -11.44 45.73 2.02
CA SER A 749 -10.09 46.31 2.03
C SER A 749 -8.81 45.42 1.97
N ARG A 750 -8.13 45.59 0.82
CA ARG A 750 -6.68 45.91 0.68
C ARG A 750 -5.62 44.81 0.87
N SER A 751 -5.39 44.10 -0.24
CA SER A 751 -4.14 44.14 -1.02
C SER A 751 -2.79 43.89 -0.33
N TYR A 752 -2.13 42.79 -0.69
CA TYR A 752 -0.78 42.79 -1.30
C TYR A 752 -0.50 41.44 -2.00
N TRP A 753 -0.80 41.38 -3.30
CA TRP A 753 -0.27 40.36 -4.24
C TRP A 753 -0.04 41.02 -5.60
N LEU A 754 1.21 41.20 -5.98
CA LEU A 754 1.72 41.33 -7.35
C LEU A 754 3.20 40.92 -7.28
N PHE A 755 3.56 39.73 -7.76
CA PHE A 755 3.91 39.42 -9.16
C PHE A 755 5.31 39.92 -9.56
N ASP A 756 6.16 38.99 -9.99
CA ASP A 756 6.86 39.19 -11.26
C ASP A 756 7.05 37.85 -12.01
N GLN A 757 6.12 37.56 -12.93
CA GLN A 757 6.40 36.72 -14.10
C GLN A 757 6.47 37.65 -15.31
N ARG A 758 7.68 37.97 -15.76
CA ARG A 758 7.90 38.62 -17.07
C ARG A 758 7.89 37.59 -18.19
N SER A 759 7.48 37.89 -19.40
CA SER A 759 6.60 38.94 -19.93
C SER A 759 6.31 38.53 -21.37
N ARG A 760 5.05 38.60 -21.82
CA ARG A 760 4.72 38.67 -23.25
C ARG A 760 3.48 39.54 -23.44
N ASP A 761 3.70 40.80 -23.74
CA ASP A 761 2.72 41.67 -24.38
C ASP A 761 3.45 42.72 -25.22
N MET A 762 3.23 42.68 -26.53
CA MET A 762 3.26 43.83 -27.43
C MET A 762 2.50 43.47 -28.70
N ALA A 763 1.25 43.91 -28.80
CA ALA A 763 0.50 43.92 -30.03
C ALA A 763 -0.40 45.16 -30.06
N ASN A 764 0.08 46.24 -30.68
CA ASN A 764 -0.66 47.03 -31.66
C ASN A 764 0.09 48.33 -32.01
N LEU A 765 0.61 48.39 -33.24
CA LEU A 765 0.51 49.58 -34.09
C LEU A 765 0.83 49.17 -35.55
N SER A 766 -0.21 49.21 -36.38
CA SER A 766 -0.23 49.31 -37.85
C SER A 766 1.09 49.17 -38.63
N HIS A 767 1.17 48.17 -39.54
CA HIS A 767 1.13 48.41 -41.00
C HIS A 767 1.25 47.12 -41.83
N ILE A 768 0.32 46.97 -42.80
CA ILE A 768 0.49 46.38 -44.15
C ILE A 768 0.82 44.87 -44.28
N SER A 769 0.04 44.22 -45.16
CA SER A 769 0.07 42.80 -45.59
C SER A 769 0.92 42.64 -46.87
N PRO A 770 1.01 41.44 -47.50
CA PRO A 770 1.56 40.16 -47.05
C PRO A 770 2.82 39.75 -47.89
N CYS A 771 3.51 38.66 -47.53
CA CYS A 771 4.03 37.67 -48.52
C CYS A 771 4.77 36.46 -47.91
N LEU A 772 4.33 35.27 -48.35
CA LEU A 772 5.10 34.13 -48.84
C LEU A 772 6.41 33.64 -48.17
N HIS A 773 6.40 32.32 -47.94
CA HIS A 773 7.43 31.29 -48.14
C HIS A 773 8.24 30.72 -46.95
N PHE A 774 8.14 29.38 -46.89
CA PHE A 774 8.84 28.36 -46.10
C PHE A 774 8.50 28.22 -44.62
#